data_AF-A0A077WUN8-F1
#
_entry.id   AF-A0A077WUN8-F1
#
_cell.length_a   1.000
_cell.length_b   1.000
_cell.length_c   1.000
_cell.angle_alpha   90.00
_cell.angle_beta   90.00
_cell.angle_gamma   90.00
#
_symmetry.space_group_name_H-M   'P 1'
#
loop_
_entity.id
_entity.type
_entity.pdbx_description
1 polymer ?
#
loop_
_entity_poly.entity_id
_entity_poly.type
_entity_poly.pdbx_seq_one_letter_code
_entity_poly.pdbx_strand_id
1 'polypeptide(L)'
;MTETSAAARTHSILSPCLACMYLQYLLVPLLLVLLSVPTLAYNTIIDVLSTDARFSTLIRHLQHARLVPHLNRIESGTLLAPDNDAFAQFEGDMTRDKLLYHLLPTGLTTKNFSHGQLVESSYVRPGLLGPGDPAQRIKVTTEKGDTFYINEATIIEKDVYVNRLTYIQTIDRVLVPPSTLDEIFRKDSLFYELLEKSGVAAILKEERPFTVFKPHQDILDCFNAIEKEYMTGPFGVKDLTSFVQYMVMENAMYAADISQKNTSYDTLSGESLLVQADSNHGSITVNGVLLSETDILAANGVIHQLAHAFIPPSLTFDQRKYLYGLKATKFVALLDKYDLGHFLNETAQKYTFLVPGNDVIDTTDQQQKDWLSYHVLTGNLTPDDLDDGSLLATEFISQQLGNVPQRIPVHVHAGSDASTRWIRFGESHVVGNPVTVNGHVIYQISEPLSLPGDIISSIAIDLDVSAFVASLYVSEIATNVIDAKGISLFVPSNEAFESLGLIARYLMHPLGKATLQDVLRYHVVEGLLYQDDMRQYLHEMPTLAGNKIHIGPGADDDQQVIVTQPSHINHEPATVISHSDLLVSNGVVHKVDKVLLPEHVRIYGRDLLVGAQANTMIKVLDAVGLLDALNQTDYIILTPSDRAFDQLNVEELFNDPYSLERLAKLHVIPTQWQDLWQKKHHHDEHNTILSDDDTLIFQHDSNDEWFIRVKGQPEAKPAKIQATGRMWDEHGMKGGVLLIDTVLIPIRRGFFGLPWFWSNVVVGISSMITAVILGVGGFFGYKLYSRIRMGYQPIE
;
A
#
# COMPACT_ATOMS: atom_id res chain seq x y z
N MET A 1 -49.39 -84.15 25.63
CA MET A 1 -49.08 -85.51 25.16
C MET A 1 -47.66 -85.81 25.59
N THR A 2 -47.27 -86.81 26.39
CA THR A 2 -47.85 -88.00 27.05
C THR A 2 -46.68 -88.48 27.93
N GLU A 3 -46.75 -88.35 29.25
CA GLU A 3 -47.05 -89.41 30.24
C GLU A 3 -46.15 -90.68 30.23
N THR A 4 -45.49 -90.89 31.40
CA THR A 4 -45.34 -92.16 32.16
C THR A 4 -44.46 -93.29 31.57
N SER A 5 -43.84 -94.25 32.27
CA SER A 5 -43.95 -94.90 33.59
C SER A 5 -42.65 -95.74 33.79
N ALA A 6 -41.88 -95.64 34.88
CA ALA A 6 -41.93 -96.43 36.12
C ALA A 6 -41.84 -97.98 36.01
N ALA A 7 -40.88 -98.59 36.74
CA ALA A 7 -40.96 -99.82 37.58
C ALA A 7 -39.52 -100.26 37.99
N ALA A 8 -39.05 -100.17 39.24
CA ALA A 8 -39.40 -100.93 40.47
C ALA A 8 -38.93 -102.41 40.43
N ARG A 9 -37.96 -102.82 41.26
CA ARG A 9 -38.06 -103.66 42.51
C ARG A 9 -36.74 -104.46 42.61
N THR A 10 -36.14 -104.93 43.72
CA THR A 10 -36.46 -105.07 45.15
C THR A 10 -35.19 -105.51 45.90
N HIS A 11 -35.20 -105.27 47.21
CA HIS A 11 -34.26 -105.64 48.27
C HIS A 11 -33.69 -107.08 48.30
N SER A 12 -32.47 -107.22 48.83
CA SER A 12 -32.19 -108.23 49.87
C SER A 12 -31.02 -107.81 50.77
N ILE A 13 -31.30 -107.79 52.08
CA ILE A 13 -30.42 -107.57 53.23
C ILE A 13 -29.56 -108.82 53.46
N LEU A 14 -28.27 -108.65 53.81
CA LEU A 14 -27.52 -109.46 54.78
C LEU A 14 -26.07 -108.94 54.93
N SER A 15 -25.77 -108.34 56.08
CA SER A 15 -24.42 -108.13 56.63
C SER A 15 -24.02 -109.36 57.47
N PRO A 16 -22.80 -109.46 58.05
CA PRO A 16 -21.46 -109.06 57.62
C PRO A 16 -20.51 -110.30 57.74
N CYS A 17 -19.19 -110.08 57.82
CA CYS A 17 -18.10 -111.01 58.08
C CYS A 17 -17.31 -111.55 56.87
N LEU A 18 -15.99 -111.42 57.02
CA LEU A 18 -14.88 -112.03 56.28
C LEU A 18 -14.28 -111.31 55.05
N ALA A 19 -14.87 -110.24 54.50
CA ALA A 19 -14.22 -109.46 53.44
C ALA A 19 -13.40 -108.24 53.93
N CYS A 20 -13.48 -107.88 55.22
CA CYS A 20 -12.89 -106.63 55.74
C CYS A 20 -11.42 -106.73 56.20
N MET A 21 -10.82 -107.92 56.23
CA MET A 21 -9.43 -108.10 56.70
C MET A 21 -8.36 -108.07 55.61
N TYR A 22 -8.73 -108.13 54.32
CA TYR A 22 -7.76 -108.08 53.21
C TYR A 22 -7.66 -106.71 52.52
N LEU A 23 -8.61 -105.80 52.73
CA LEU A 23 -8.56 -104.44 52.16
C LEU A 23 -7.69 -103.48 52.98
N GLN A 24 -7.38 -103.82 54.24
CA GLN A 24 -6.61 -102.97 55.14
C GLN A 24 -5.08 -103.09 54.95
N TYR A 25 -4.60 -104.16 54.30
CA TYR A 25 -3.18 -104.35 54.00
C TYR A 25 -2.73 -103.83 52.63
N LEU A 26 -3.67 -103.39 51.77
CA LEU A 26 -3.36 -102.82 50.45
C LEU A 26 -3.54 -101.28 50.41
N LEU A 27 -4.31 -100.71 51.34
CA LEU A 27 -4.52 -99.26 51.46
C LEU A 27 -3.45 -98.53 52.28
N VAL A 28 -2.76 -99.19 53.20
CA VAL A 28 -1.70 -98.55 54.01
C VAL A 28 -0.44 -98.20 53.20
N PRO A 29 0.10 -99.05 52.29
CA PRO A 29 1.23 -98.63 51.45
C PRO A 29 0.80 -97.63 50.36
N LEU A 30 -0.46 -97.62 49.92
CA LEU A 30 -0.97 -96.62 48.98
C LEU A 30 -1.15 -95.24 49.65
N LEU A 31 -1.59 -95.21 50.91
CA LEU A 31 -1.70 -93.98 51.71
C LEU A 31 -0.32 -93.43 52.11
N LEU A 32 0.66 -94.29 52.38
CA LEU A 32 2.05 -93.89 52.65
C LEU A 32 2.80 -93.42 51.39
N VAL A 33 2.53 -94.00 50.21
CA VAL A 33 3.07 -93.50 48.93
C VAL A 33 2.38 -92.20 48.48
N LEU A 34 1.11 -91.99 48.85
CA LEU A 34 0.41 -90.70 48.65
C LEU A 34 0.86 -89.60 49.64
N LEU A 35 1.43 -89.98 50.80
CA LEU A 35 1.98 -89.04 51.80
C LEU A 35 3.48 -88.78 51.63
N SER A 36 4.17 -89.54 50.78
CA SER A 36 5.55 -89.28 50.36
C SER A 36 5.58 -88.68 48.95
N VAL A 37 4.84 -87.60 48.72
CA VAL A 37 5.23 -86.66 47.68
C VAL A 37 6.49 -85.98 48.22
N PRO A 38 7.65 -86.03 47.55
CA PRO A 38 8.77 -85.20 47.96
C PRO A 38 8.27 -83.75 47.91
N THR A 39 8.17 -83.10 49.07
CA THR A 39 8.06 -81.65 49.11
C THR A 39 9.38 -81.13 48.56
N LEU A 40 9.43 -80.89 47.24
CA LEU A 40 10.48 -80.08 46.64
C LEU A 40 10.50 -78.77 47.43
N ALA A 41 11.58 -78.53 48.18
CA ALA A 41 11.82 -77.23 48.76
C ALA A 41 11.94 -76.25 47.59
N TYR A 42 10.90 -75.45 47.36
CA TYR A 42 10.91 -74.43 46.31
C TYR A 42 11.68 -73.23 46.84
N ASN A 43 12.75 -72.84 46.14
CA ASN A 43 13.47 -71.59 46.44
C ASN A 43 12.55 -70.40 46.14
N THR A 44 12.39 -69.47 47.08
CA THR A 44 11.70 -68.20 46.83
C THR A 44 12.66 -67.18 46.21
N ILE A 45 12.11 -66.08 45.65
CA ILE A 45 12.93 -64.97 45.14
C ILE A 45 13.89 -64.46 46.22
N ILE A 46 13.42 -64.38 47.48
CA ILE A 46 14.24 -63.91 48.60
C ILE A 46 15.35 -64.91 48.94
N ASP A 47 15.08 -66.21 48.86
CA ASP A 47 16.11 -67.24 49.11
C ASP A 47 17.24 -67.09 48.09
N VAL A 48 16.92 -66.94 46.80
CA VAL A 48 17.92 -66.76 45.73
C VAL A 48 18.69 -65.46 45.90
N LEU A 49 18.01 -64.32 46.12
CA LEU A 49 18.69 -63.04 46.35
C LEU A 49 19.59 -63.08 47.58
N SER A 50 19.21 -63.80 48.64
CA SER A 50 20.00 -63.87 49.88
C SER A 50 21.31 -64.65 49.75
N THR A 51 21.45 -65.47 48.70
CA THR A 51 22.70 -66.19 48.41
C THR A 51 23.79 -65.28 47.83
N ASP A 52 23.43 -64.10 47.32
CA ASP A 52 24.34 -63.16 46.68
C ASP A 52 24.36 -61.81 47.42
N ALA A 53 25.54 -61.43 47.93
CA ALA A 53 25.74 -60.20 48.68
C ALA A 53 25.43 -58.92 47.87
N ARG A 54 25.45 -58.99 46.54
CA ARG A 54 25.13 -57.90 45.62
C ARG A 54 23.68 -57.40 45.74
N PHE A 55 22.77 -58.19 46.31
CA PHE A 55 21.36 -57.79 46.49
C PHE A 55 20.98 -57.41 47.92
N SER A 56 21.94 -57.29 48.83
CA SER A 56 21.66 -56.99 50.24
C SER A 56 20.90 -55.67 50.44
N THR A 57 21.12 -54.66 49.60
CA THR A 57 20.38 -53.40 49.63
C THR A 57 18.94 -53.56 49.14
N LEU A 58 18.73 -54.30 48.05
CA LEU A 58 17.39 -54.63 47.53
C LEU A 58 16.55 -55.38 48.57
N ILE A 59 17.12 -56.39 49.22
CA ILE A 59 16.44 -57.19 50.26
C ILE A 59 15.99 -56.29 51.42
N ARG A 60 16.84 -55.37 51.87
CA ARG A 60 16.50 -54.40 52.93
C ARG A 60 15.28 -53.56 52.54
N HIS A 61 15.25 -53.04 51.32
CA HIS A 61 14.11 -52.27 50.81
C HIS A 61 12.84 -53.11 50.67
N LEU A 62 12.94 -54.35 50.17
CA LEU A 62 11.81 -55.29 50.09
C LEU A 62 11.22 -55.64 51.47
N GLN A 63 12.08 -55.78 52.49
CA GLN A 63 11.67 -55.99 53.87
C GLN A 63 10.96 -54.75 54.44
N HIS A 64 11.55 -53.57 54.27
CA HIS A 64 10.98 -52.30 54.74
C HIS A 64 9.62 -52.01 54.08
N ALA A 65 9.48 -52.30 52.77
CA ALA A 65 8.23 -52.13 52.03
C ALA A 65 7.19 -53.23 52.28
N ARG A 66 7.50 -54.23 53.12
CA ARG A 66 6.66 -55.40 53.43
C ARG A 66 6.22 -56.16 52.17
N LEU A 67 7.13 -56.28 51.19
CA LEU A 67 6.89 -57.01 49.94
C LEU A 67 7.38 -58.46 49.98
N VAL A 68 8.21 -58.83 50.96
CA VAL A 68 8.70 -60.22 51.13
C VAL A 68 7.57 -61.27 51.14
N PRO A 69 6.48 -61.12 51.93
CA PRO A 69 5.38 -62.10 51.90
C PRO A 69 4.62 -62.12 50.57
N HIS A 70 4.63 -61.01 49.82
CA HIS A 70 4.01 -60.94 48.51
C HIS A 70 4.85 -61.72 47.49
N LEU A 71 6.16 -61.44 47.43
CA LEU A 71 7.10 -62.13 46.53
C LEU A 71 7.14 -63.65 46.77
N ASN A 72 7.10 -64.09 48.03
CA ASN A 72 7.13 -65.51 48.37
C ASN A 72 5.88 -66.29 47.93
N ARG A 73 4.78 -65.60 47.60
CA ARG A 73 3.53 -66.23 47.13
C ARG A 73 3.40 -66.23 45.61
N ILE A 74 4.31 -65.59 44.89
CA ILE A 74 4.23 -65.50 43.44
C ILE A 74 4.55 -66.86 42.83
N GLU A 75 3.65 -67.36 41.98
CA GLU A 75 3.82 -68.65 41.29
C GLU A 75 4.45 -68.49 39.89
N SER A 76 4.38 -67.29 39.31
CA SER A 76 5.04 -66.88 38.08
C SER A 76 5.31 -65.38 38.09
N GLY A 77 6.47 -64.95 37.60
CA GLY A 77 6.86 -63.54 37.57
C GLY A 77 8.36 -63.35 37.34
N THR A 78 8.75 -62.17 36.87
CA THR A 78 10.17 -61.82 36.70
C THR A 78 10.52 -60.63 37.55
N LEU A 79 11.50 -60.76 38.43
CA LEU A 79 12.03 -59.64 39.21
C LEU A 79 13.21 -59.02 38.46
N LEU A 80 13.09 -57.74 38.15
CA LEU A 80 14.17 -56.91 37.64
C LEU A 80 14.96 -56.41 38.85
N ALA A 81 16.04 -57.10 39.20
CA ALA A 81 16.76 -56.89 40.46
C ALA A 81 17.94 -55.92 40.29
N PRO A 82 17.86 -54.67 40.77
CA PRO A 82 19.03 -53.79 40.83
C PRO A 82 20.03 -54.31 41.86
N ASP A 83 21.31 -54.33 41.49
CA ASP A 83 22.39 -54.66 42.42
C ASP A 83 22.78 -53.47 43.33
N ASN A 84 23.70 -53.69 44.25
CA ASN A 84 24.13 -52.64 45.18
C ASN A 84 24.77 -51.43 44.46
N ASP A 85 25.41 -51.64 43.32
CA ASP A 85 26.06 -50.56 42.55
C ASP A 85 24.99 -49.69 41.86
N ALA A 86 23.91 -50.31 41.37
CA ALA A 86 22.72 -49.62 40.89
C ALA A 86 22.08 -48.73 41.98
N PHE A 87 22.00 -49.24 43.22
CA PHE A 87 21.50 -48.45 44.36
C PHE A 87 22.46 -47.34 44.78
N ALA A 88 23.78 -47.55 44.67
CA ALA A 88 24.78 -46.54 45.01
C ALA A 88 24.72 -45.32 44.06
N GLN A 89 24.29 -45.54 42.82
CA GLN A 89 24.09 -44.50 41.81
C GLN A 89 22.68 -43.89 41.82
N PHE A 90 21.76 -44.48 42.58
CA PHE A 90 20.37 -44.05 42.62
C PHE A 90 20.16 -42.93 43.64
N GLU A 91 19.68 -41.78 43.16
CA GLU A 91 19.28 -40.66 44.00
C GLU A 91 17.78 -40.72 44.33
N GLY A 92 17.47 -40.92 45.62
CA GLY A 92 16.12 -40.83 46.16
C GLY A 92 15.65 -42.06 46.94
N ASP A 93 14.42 -41.99 47.43
CA ASP A 93 13.87 -43.05 48.28
C ASP A 93 13.29 -44.21 47.47
N MET A 94 13.64 -45.43 47.89
CA MET A 94 13.04 -46.65 47.37
C MET A 94 11.71 -46.94 48.06
N THR A 95 10.61 -46.59 47.38
CA THR A 95 9.24 -46.79 47.86
C THR A 95 8.70 -48.16 47.45
N ARG A 96 7.58 -48.56 48.07
CA ARG A 96 6.86 -49.79 47.69
C ARG A 96 6.48 -49.79 46.20
N ASP A 97 6.08 -48.64 45.68
CA ASP A 97 5.64 -48.47 44.30
C ASP A 97 6.77 -48.66 43.30
N LYS A 98 7.95 -48.07 43.58
CA LYS A 98 9.16 -48.30 42.79
C LYS A 98 9.54 -49.79 42.82
N LEU A 99 9.46 -50.47 43.96
CA LEU A 99 9.73 -51.90 44.04
C LEU A 99 8.72 -52.76 43.26
N LEU A 100 7.43 -52.38 43.24
CA LEU A 100 6.42 -53.06 42.42
C LEU A 100 6.64 -52.84 40.92
N TYR A 101 7.21 -51.71 40.53
CA TYR A 101 7.56 -51.44 39.13
C TYR A 101 8.68 -52.36 38.63
N HIS A 102 9.57 -52.82 39.50
CA HIS A 102 10.59 -53.81 39.15
C HIS A 102 10.06 -55.25 39.01
N LEU A 103 8.78 -55.50 39.33
CA LEU A 103 8.21 -56.83 39.31
C LEU A 103 7.30 -57.00 38.09
N LEU A 104 7.60 -57.96 37.23
CA LEU A 104 6.74 -58.37 36.12
C LEU A 104 5.85 -59.53 36.59
N PRO A 105 4.53 -59.50 36.38
CA PRO A 105 3.61 -60.54 36.83
C PRO A 105 3.74 -61.85 36.02
N THR A 106 4.49 -61.84 34.92
CA THR A 106 4.74 -63.01 34.07
C THR A 106 6.21 -63.42 34.12
N GLY A 107 6.46 -64.72 34.09
CA GLY A 107 7.81 -65.30 34.04
C GLY A 107 8.46 -65.16 32.67
N LEU A 108 9.14 -64.05 32.45
CA LEU A 108 9.85 -63.74 31.21
C LEU A 108 11.36 -63.96 31.33
N THR A 109 11.89 -64.62 30.32
CA THR A 109 13.33 -64.79 30.08
C THR A 109 13.79 -63.88 28.93
N THR A 110 15.09 -63.74 28.73
CA THR A 110 15.66 -62.97 27.61
C THR A 110 15.20 -63.49 26.25
N LYS A 111 14.86 -64.77 26.13
CA LYS A 111 14.26 -65.35 24.91
C LYS A 111 12.86 -64.83 24.60
N ASN A 112 12.17 -64.29 25.60
CA ASN A 112 10.85 -63.70 25.46
C ASN A 112 10.91 -62.20 25.14
N PHE A 113 12.09 -61.60 25.18
CA PHE A 113 12.29 -60.18 24.93
C PHE A 113 12.56 -59.89 23.46
N SER A 114 11.77 -58.97 22.89
CA SER A 114 11.98 -58.43 21.56
C SER A 114 12.25 -56.92 21.60
N HIS A 115 12.96 -56.41 20.60
CA HIS A 115 13.21 -54.97 20.47
C HIS A 115 11.89 -54.19 20.41
N GLY A 116 11.74 -53.15 21.24
CA GLY A 116 10.55 -52.30 21.28
C GLY A 116 9.34 -52.92 22.01
N GLN A 117 9.50 -54.07 22.67
CA GLN A 117 8.41 -54.71 23.38
C GLN A 117 8.00 -53.91 24.61
N LEU A 118 6.69 -53.77 24.83
CA LEU A 118 6.15 -53.24 26.07
C LEU A 118 5.66 -54.39 26.95
N VAL A 119 6.10 -54.41 28.21
CA VAL A 119 5.71 -55.41 29.21
C VAL A 119 5.05 -54.72 30.40
N GLU A 120 3.97 -55.29 30.92
CA GLU A 120 3.30 -54.77 32.10
C GLU A 120 4.09 -55.09 33.38
N SER A 121 4.26 -54.09 34.25
CA SER A 121 4.77 -54.30 35.60
C SER A 121 3.65 -54.69 36.57
N SER A 122 3.99 -54.89 37.84
CA SER A 122 3.01 -55.08 38.92
C SER A 122 2.59 -53.75 39.56
N TYR A 123 3.11 -52.63 39.06
CA TYR A 123 2.78 -51.29 39.55
C TYR A 123 1.60 -50.72 38.78
N VAL A 124 0.53 -50.38 39.50
CA VAL A 124 -0.72 -49.82 38.94
C VAL A 124 -0.98 -48.46 39.56
N ARG A 125 -1.32 -47.47 38.72
CA ARG A 125 -1.79 -46.16 39.15
C ARG A 125 -3.24 -45.98 38.67
N PRO A 126 -4.24 -46.10 39.56
CA PRO A 126 -5.64 -46.05 39.16
C PRO A 126 -5.99 -44.77 38.38
N GLY A 127 -6.82 -44.90 37.35
CA GLY A 127 -7.35 -43.80 36.53
C GLY A 127 -6.40 -43.25 35.45
N LEU A 128 -5.08 -43.28 35.65
CA LEU A 128 -4.15 -42.55 34.78
C LEU A 128 -4.01 -43.11 33.37
N LEU A 129 -4.04 -44.43 33.20
CA LEU A 129 -3.88 -45.09 31.91
C LEU A 129 -5.22 -45.59 31.32
N GLY A 130 -6.34 -45.12 31.86
CA GLY A 130 -7.69 -45.43 31.39
C GLY A 130 -8.43 -46.50 32.20
N PRO A 131 -9.62 -46.92 31.72
CA PRO A 131 -10.48 -47.84 32.44
C PRO A 131 -9.84 -49.23 32.58
N GLY A 132 -10.04 -49.86 33.74
CA GLY A 132 -9.43 -51.16 34.05
C GLY A 132 -8.07 -51.07 34.73
N ASP A 133 -7.59 -49.85 35.00
CA ASP A 133 -6.35 -49.55 35.73
C ASP A 133 -5.16 -50.39 35.23
N PRO A 134 -4.81 -50.29 33.94
CA PRO A 134 -3.73 -51.10 33.40
C PRO A 134 -2.42 -50.76 34.11
N ALA A 135 -1.57 -51.76 34.28
CA ALA A 135 -0.31 -51.57 34.96
C ALA A 135 0.64 -50.71 34.13
N GLN A 136 1.53 -50.01 34.83
CA GLN A 136 2.55 -49.21 34.19
C GLN A 136 3.44 -50.12 33.35
N ARG A 137 3.56 -49.79 32.07
CA ARG A 137 4.39 -50.53 31.13
C ARG A 137 5.86 -50.23 31.32
N ILE A 138 6.68 -51.16 30.88
CA ILE A 138 8.13 -51.11 30.79
C ILE A 138 8.51 -51.40 29.36
N LYS A 139 9.44 -50.62 28.81
CA LYS A 139 9.94 -50.78 27.45
C LYS A 139 11.19 -51.65 27.45
N VAL A 140 11.21 -52.67 26.60
CA VAL A 140 12.37 -53.51 26.38
C VAL A 140 13.01 -53.12 25.06
N THR A 141 14.28 -52.76 25.08
CA THR A 141 15.07 -52.48 23.88
C THR A 141 16.25 -53.44 23.81
N THR A 142 16.61 -53.85 22.60
CA THR A 142 17.73 -54.77 22.37
C THR A 142 18.69 -54.17 21.36
N GLU A 143 19.99 -54.34 21.57
CA GLU A 143 21.04 -53.89 20.66
C GLU A 143 21.73 -55.09 20.00
N LYS A 144 22.47 -54.85 18.90
CA LYS A 144 23.31 -55.88 18.27
C LYS A 144 24.35 -56.39 19.28
N GLY A 145 24.24 -57.64 19.70
CA GLY A 145 25.19 -58.27 20.62
C GLY A 145 24.59 -58.95 21.85
N ASP A 146 23.29 -59.28 21.84
CA ASP A 146 22.59 -59.93 22.97
C ASP A 146 22.48 -59.02 24.22
N THR A 147 22.64 -57.71 24.07
CA THR A 147 22.44 -56.74 25.16
C THR A 147 20.97 -56.33 25.22
N PHE A 148 20.39 -56.41 26.42
CA PHE A 148 18.99 -56.05 26.68
C PHE A 148 18.95 -54.87 27.64
N TYR A 149 18.07 -53.93 27.33
CA TYR A 149 17.79 -52.76 28.14
C TYR A 149 16.34 -52.76 28.56
N ILE A 150 16.11 -52.44 29.82
CA ILE A 150 14.80 -52.25 30.41
C ILE A 150 14.64 -50.77 30.73
N ASN A 151 13.83 -50.09 29.94
CA ASN A 151 13.82 -48.64 29.74
C ASN A 151 15.20 -48.13 29.32
N GLU A 152 16.11 -47.96 30.28
CA GLU A 152 17.50 -47.54 30.09
C GLU A 152 18.49 -48.36 30.94
N ALA A 153 17.99 -49.32 31.73
CA ALA A 153 18.79 -50.17 32.61
C ALA A 153 19.28 -51.40 31.84
N THR A 154 20.58 -51.65 31.84
CA THR A 154 21.19 -52.81 31.19
C THR A 154 20.97 -54.06 32.03
N ILE A 155 20.55 -55.16 31.40
CA ILE A 155 20.55 -56.48 32.06
C ILE A 155 21.99 -57.00 32.14
N ILE A 156 22.55 -57.04 33.34
CA ILE A 156 23.92 -57.52 33.64
C ILE A 156 23.94 -59.06 33.68
N GLU A 157 23.01 -59.66 34.41
CA GLU A 157 22.92 -61.11 34.58
C GLU A 157 21.51 -61.58 34.20
N LYS A 158 21.49 -62.54 33.28
CA LYS A 158 20.29 -62.94 32.57
C LYS A 158 19.73 -64.24 33.14
N ASP A 159 18.41 -64.32 33.18
CA ASP A 159 17.65 -65.56 33.35
C ASP A 159 18.00 -66.38 34.60
N VAL A 160 18.28 -65.71 35.73
CA VAL A 160 18.56 -66.38 37.00
C VAL A 160 17.30 -67.09 37.46
N TYR A 161 17.31 -68.43 37.39
CA TYR A 161 16.15 -69.25 37.72
C TYR A 161 15.90 -69.30 39.23
N VAL A 162 14.65 -69.06 39.63
CA VAL A 162 14.23 -69.13 41.03
C VAL A 162 13.42 -70.39 41.31
N ASN A 163 12.21 -70.47 40.75
CA ASN A 163 11.34 -71.64 40.81
C ASN A 163 10.31 -71.61 39.66
N ARG A 164 9.75 -72.76 39.28
CA ARG A 164 8.63 -72.87 38.32
C ARG A 164 8.79 -71.95 37.09
N LEU A 165 8.03 -70.85 37.04
CA LEU A 165 8.04 -69.81 36.01
C LEU A 165 8.44 -68.45 36.62
N THR A 166 9.42 -68.45 37.51
CA THR A 166 9.96 -67.24 38.15
C THR A 166 11.45 -67.07 37.88
N TYR A 167 11.82 -65.85 37.48
CA TYR A 167 13.18 -65.51 37.06
C TYR A 167 13.62 -64.18 37.69
N ILE A 168 14.93 -64.01 37.85
CA ILE A 168 15.55 -62.74 38.20
C ILE A 168 16.38 -62.27 37.00
N GLN A 169 16.18 -61.02 36.60
CA GLN A 169 17.05 -60.32 35.66
C GLN A 169 17.79 -59.24 36.45
N THR A 170 19.11 -59.36 36.58
CA THR A 170 19.91 -58.38 37.31
C THR A 170 20.13 -57.16 36.44
N ILE A 171 19.83 -55.97 36.95
CA ILE A 171 19.94 -54.70 36.22
C ILE A 171 20.94 -53.75 36.87
N ASP A 172 21.58 -52.91 36.05
CA ASP A 172 22.61 -51.95 36.47
C ASP A 172 22.06 -50.63 37.04
N ARG A 173 20.74 -50.43 36.98
CA ARG A 173 20.07 -49.20 37.41
C ARG A 173 18.76 -49.49 38.12
N VAL A 174 18.43 -48.65 39.08
CA VAL A 174 17.10 -48.64 39.70
C VAL A 174 16.07 -48.07 38.72
N LEU A 175 15.02 -48.83 38.44
CA LEU A 175 13.89 -48.38 37.62
C LEU A 175 13.01 -47.40 38.39
N VAL A 176 12.72 -46.28 37.75
CA VAL A 176 11.78 -45.27 38.27
C VAL A 176 10.54 -45.28 37.38
N PRO A 177 9.33 -45.38 37.95
CA PRO A 177 8.11 -45.21 37.17
C PRO A 177 8.12 -43.85 36.47
N PRO A 178 7.64 -43.76 35.23
CA PRO A 178 7.65 -42.51 34.48
C PRO A 178 6.81 -41.44 35.18
N SER A 179 7.23 -40.18 35.01
CA SER A 179 6.49 -38.99 35.44
C SER A 179 5.23 -38.78 34.59
N THR A 180 4.34 -37.91 35.04
CA THR A 180 3.18 -37.48 34.22
C THR A 180 3.63 -36.67 33.00
N LEU A 181 2.79 -36.56 31.97
CA LEU A 181 3.08 -35.79 30.77
C LEU A 181 3.40 -34.32 31.08
N ASP A 182 2.63 -33.67 31.97
CA ASP A 182 2.92 -32.30 32.44
C ASP A 182 4.34 -32.19 33.03
N GLU A 183 4.74 -33.10 33.92
CA GLU A 183 6.09 -33.11 34.52
C GLU A 183 7.20 -33.38 33.50
N ILE A 184 6.95 -34.25 32.50
CA ILE A 184 7.91 -34.52 31.42
C ILE A 184 8.10 -33.26 30.58
N PHE A 185 7.01 -32.62 30.16
CA PHE A 185 7.09 -31.43 29.32
C PHE A 185 7.61 -30.20 30.06
N ARG A 186 7.44 -30.07 31.38
CA ARG A 186 8.08 -28.99 32.18
C ARG A 186 9.61 -28.94 32.01
N LYS A 187 10.25 -30.07 31.66
CA LYS A 187 11.70 -30.12 31.40
C LYS A 187 12.07 -29.53 30.03
N ASP A 188 11.11 -29.43 29.12
CA ASP A 188 11.24 -28.77 27.83
C ASP A 188 10.59 -27.38 27.90
N SER A 189 11.38 -26.37 28.24
CA SER A 189 10.87 -25.02 28.53
C SER A 189 10.15 -24.38 27.34
N LEU A 190 10.59 -24.64 26.11
CA LEU A 190 10.01 -24.01 24.90
C LEU A 190 8.62 -24.59 24.62
N PHE A 191 8.50 -25.91 24.58
CA PHE A 191 7.21 -26.55 24.34
C PHE A 191 6.24 -26.33 25.51
N TYR A 192 6.74 -26.31 26.75
CA TYR A 192 5.91 -26.07 27.93
C TYR A 192 5.26 -24.68 27.92
N GLU A 193 5.98 -23.64 27.49
CA GLU A 193 5.42 -22.29 27.36
C GLU A 193 4.20 -22.26 26.42
N LEU A 194 4.27 -23.00 25.32
CA LEU A 194 3.16 -23.12 24.36
C LEU A 194 1.99 -23.93 24.96
N LEU A 195 2.27 -24.99 25.74
CA LEU A 195 1.25 -25.75 26.46
C LEU A 195 0.55 -24.91 27.53
N GLU A 196 1.27 -24.06 28.26
CA GLU A 196 0.67 -23.15 29.24
C GLU A 196 -0.20 -22.09 28.55
N LYS A 197 0.32 -21.47 27.49
CA LYS A 197 -0.38 -20.42 26.75
C LYS A 197 -1.65 -20.90 26.06
N SER A 198 -1.63 -22.14 25.54
CA SER A 198 -2.80 -22.81 24.97
C SER A 198 -3.77 -23.37 26.01
N GLY A 199 -3.38 -23.41 27.29
CA GLY A 199 -4.14 -24.06 28.35
C GLY A 199 -4.09 -25.60 28.32
N VAL A 200 -3.38 -26.22 27.38
CA VAL A 200 -3.25 -27.68 27.26
C VAL A 200 -2.44 -28.28 28.40
N ALA A 201 -1.52 -27.52 29.02
CA ALA A 201 -0.78 -27.96 30.22
C ALA A 201 -1.73 -28.38 31.36
N ALA A 202 -2.84 -27.66 31.55
CA ALA A 202 -3.83 -28.00 32.57
C ALA A 202 -4.55 -29.32 32.26
N ILE A 203 -4.84 -29.58 30.97
CA ILE A 203 -5.46 -30.81 30.50
C ILE A 203 -4.53 -32.00 30.74
N LEU A 204 -3.24 -31.88 30.39
CA LEU A 204 -2.26 -32.96 30.54
C LEU A 204 -1.91 -33.30 32.00
N LYS A 205 -2.37 -32.49 32.97
CA LYS A 205 -2.25 -32.75 34.41
C LYS A 205 -3.37 -33.64 34.94
N GLU A 206 -4.46 -33.78 34.19
CA GLU A 206 -5.62 -34.56 34.62
C GLU A 206 -5.30 -36.06 34.71
N GLU A 207 -6.03 -36.75 35.60
CA GLU A 207 -5.87 -38.18 35.87
C GLU A 207 -6.61 -39.03 34.82
N ARG A 208 -6.21 -38.90 33.55
CA ARG A 208 -6.75 -39.66 32.42
C ARG A 208 -5.68 -39.89 31.34
N PRO A 209 -5.86 -40.87 30.43
CA PRO A 209 -4.82 -41.25 29.49
C PRO A 209 -4.74 -40.31 28.28
N PHE A 210 -3.51 -39.99 27.86
CA PHE A 210 -3.25 -39.22 26.65
C PHE A 210 -2.18 -39.84 25.74
N THR A 211 -2.26 -39.50 24.47
CA THR A 211 -1.19 -39.71 23.49
C THR A 211 -0.79 -38.36 22.93
N VAL A 212 0.50 -38.01 23.03
CA VAL A 212 1.02 -36.74 22.51
C VAL A 212 1.98 -37.02 21.36
N PHE A 213 1.67 -36.46 20.19
CA PHE A 213 2.55 -36.50 19.03
C PHE A 213 3.38 -35.22 18.99
N LYS A 214 4.64 -35.31 19.43
CA LYS A 214 5.52 -34.14 19.55
C LYS A 214 6.65 -34.23 18.52
N PRO A 215 6.88 -33.22 17.67
CA PRO A 215 8.04 -33.21 16.80
C PRO A 215 9.37 -33.10 17.57
N HIS A 216 10.46 -33.50 16.93
CA HIS A 216 11.80 -33.33 17.48
C HIS A 216 12.21 -31.85 17.59
N GLN A 217 11.79 -31.04 16.63
CA GLN A 217 12.04 -29.59 16.55
C GLN A 217 10.92 -28.80 17.24
N ASP A 218 11.11 -27.48 17.36
CA ASP A 218 10.06 -26.58 17.85
C ASP A 218 8.81 -26.70 16.95
N ILE A 219 7.62 -26.81 17.56
CA ILE A 219 6.36 -26.95 16.81
C ILE A 219 6.08 -25.74 15.91
N LEU A 220 6.61 -24.57 16.27
CA LEU A 220 6.40 -23.33 15.53
C LEU A 220 7.34 -23.20 14.33
N ASP A 221 8.39 -24.03 14.20
CA ASP A 221 9.34 -23.94 13.09
C ASP A 221 8.74 -24.27 11.71
N CYS A 222 7.52 -24.81 11.67
CA CYS A 222 6.75 -24.96 10.44
C CYS A 222 6.17 -23.62 9.91
N PHE A 223 6.22 -22.54 10.69
CA PHE A 223 5.67 -21.22 10.36
C PHE A 223 6.76 -20.19 10.04
N ASN A 224 6.41 -19.23 9.19
CA ASN A 224 7.26 -18.06 8.95
C ASN A 224 7.24 -17.08 10.14
N ALA A 225 8.11 -16.06 10.13
CA ALA A 225 8.25 -15.14 11.26
C ALA A 225 6.95 -14.38 11.61
N ILE A 226 6.14 -14.02 10.61
CA ILE A 226 4.88 -13.28 10.78
C ILE A 226 3.82 -14.19 11.40
N GLU A 227 3.71 -15.41 10.90
CA GLU A 227 2.81 -16.45 11.43
C GLU A 227 3.18 -16.82 12.87
N LYS A 228 4.48 -16.97 13.18
CA LYS A 228 4.98 -17.18 14.56
C LYS A 228 4.58 -16.04 15.50
N GLU A 229 4.78 -14.80 15.07
CA GLU A 229 4.37 -13.61 15.84
C GLU A 229 2.85 -13.57 16.04
N TYR A 230 2.05 -13.95 15.04
CA TYR A 230 0.60 -14.06 15.18
C TYR A 230 0.21 -15.15 16.19
N MET A 231 0.72 -16.38 16.03
CA MET A 231 0.37 -17.54 16.87
C MET A 231 0.72 -17.32 18.34
N THR A 232 1.84 -16.64 18.59
CA THR A 232 2.27 -16.25 19.94
C THR A 232 1.71 -14.90 20.37
N GLY A 233 1.02 -14.17 19.51
CA GLY A 233 0.36 -12.91 19.83
C GLY A 233 -0.96 -13.12 20.58
N PRO A 234 -1.53 -12.04 21.14
CA PRO A 234 -2.83 -12.10 21.84
C PRO A 234 -4.00 -12.48 20.91
N PHE A 235 -3.88 -12.22 19.60
CA PHE A 235 -4.92 -12.54 18.62
C PHE A 235 -4.85 -13.99 18.10
N GLY A 236 -3.70 -14.66 18.20
CA GLY A 236 -3.51 -16.03 17.71
C GLY A 236 -3.66 -17.13 18.76
N VAL A 237 -3.92 -16.81 20.03
CA VAL A 237 -4.00 -17.81 21.12
C VAL A 237 -5.02 -18.91 20.83
N LYS A 238 -6.15 -18.58 20.20
CA LYS A 238 -7.18 -19.57 19.82
C LYS A 238 -6.64 -20.56 18.78
N ASP A 239 -5.97 -20.05 17.75
CA ASP A 239 -5.39 -20.87 16.70
C ASP A 239 -4.21 -21.70 17.22
N LEU A 240 -3.38 -21.13 18.10
CA LEU A 240 -2.34 -21.86 18.84
C LEU A 240 -2.95 -22.98 19.69
N THR A 241 -4.07 -22.71 20.35
CA THR A 241 -4.77 -23.73 21.15
C THR A 241 -5.24 -24.89 20.29
N SER A 242 -5.91 -24.61 19.18
CA SER A 242 -6.32 -25.63 18.20
C SER A 242 -5.11 -26.40 17.64
N PHE A 243 -4.01 -25.70 17.35
CA PHE A 243 -2.77 -26.31 16.86
C PHE A 243 -2.16 -27.31 17.85
N VAL A 244 -2.02 -26.91 19.11
CA VAL A 244 -1.45 -27.76 20.17
C VAL A 244 -2.40 -28.91 20.53
N GLN A 245 -3.71 -28.65 20.59
CA GLN A 245 -4.71 -29.69 20.84
C GLN A 245 -4.76 -30.75 19.73
N TYR A 246 -4.48 -30.37 18.48
CA TYR A 246 -4.41 -31.30 17.35
C TYR A 246 -3.26 -32.32 17.48
N MET A 247 -2.26 -32.04 18.32
CA MET A 247 -1.16 -32.96 18.60
C MET A 247 -1.46 -33.94 19.74
N VAL A 248 -2.63 -33.85 20.38
CA VAL A 248 -2.98 -34.63 21.58
C VAL A 248 -4.26 -35.43 21.34
N MET A 249 -4.25 -36.71 21.75
CA MET A 249 -5.43 -37.59 21.74
C MET A 249 -5.77 -38.05 23.15
N GLU A 250 -7.06 -38.30 23.39
CA GLU A 250 -7.59 -38.78 24.69
C GLU A 250 -7.65 -40.32 24.76
N ASN A 251 -6.47 -40.94 24.67
CA ASN A 251 -6.25 -42.37 24.90
C ASN A 251 -4.75 -42.63 25.05
N ALA A 252 -4.34 -43.72 25.70
CA ALA A 252 -2.95 -44.16 25.73
C ALA A 252 -2.75 -45.19 24.62
N MET A 253 -2.34 -44.74 23.43
CA MET A 253 -2.16 -45.57 22.25
C MET A 253 -0.68 -45.85 22.03
N TYR A 254 -0.25 -47.07 22.31
CA TYR A 254 1.14 -47.48 22.11
C TYR A 254 1.35 -48.02 20.69
N ALA A 255 2.61 -48.12 20.24
CA ALA A 255 2.94 -48.53 18.87
C ALA A 255 2.36 -49.92 18.51
N ALA A 256 2.31 -50.83 19.47
CA ALA A 256 1.74 -52.16 19.31
C ALA A 256 0.21 -52.16 19.17
N ASP A 257 -0.48 -51.12 19.67
CA ASP A 257 -1.93 -50.98 19.59
C ASP A 257 -2.39 -50.40 18.23
N ILE A 258 -1.45 -49.84 17.45
CA ILE A 258 -1.72 -49.24 16.14
C ILE A 258 -2.01 -50.35 15.13
N SER A 259 -3.25 -50.41 14.67
CA SER A 259 -3.72 -51.32 13.61
C SER A 259 -2.88 -51.21 12.33
N GLN A 260 -2.68 -52.34 11.64
CA GLN A 260 -2.09 -52.38 10.28
C GLN A 260 -3.00 -51.74 9.21
N LYS A 261 -4.22 -51.34 9.58
CA LYS A 261 -5.13 -50.59 8.71
C LYS A 261 -5.05 -49.11 9.03
N ASN A 262 -5.16 -48.30 7.98
CA ASN A 262 -5.36 -46.86 8.08
C ASN A 262 -6.54 -46.56 9.01
N THR A 263 -6.24 -45.96 10.16
CA THR A 263 -7.22 -45.69 11.21
C THR A 263 -7.21 -44.20 11.54
N SER A 264 -8.40 -43.61 11.64
CA SER A 264 -8.61 -42.22 12.00
C SER A 264 -8.87 -42.11 13.49
N TYR A 265 -8.20 -41.19 14.17
CA TYR A 265 -8.35 -40.95 15.61
C TYR A 265 -8.67 -39.49 15.88
N ASP A 266 -9.63 -39.24 16.77
CA ASP A 266 -10.01 -37.88 17.14
C ASP A 266 -8.99 -37.28 18.13
N THR A 267 -8.64 -36.02 17.90
CA THR A 267 -7.75 -35.24 18.77
C THR A 267 -8.53 -34.36 19.72
N LEU A 268 -7.82 -33.72 20.65
CA LEU A 268 -8.42 -32.72 21.53
C LEU A 268 -8.94 -31.48 20.78
N SER A 269 -8.48 -31.22 19.55
CA SER A 269 -9.02 -30.10 18.75
C SER A 269 -10.39 -30.43 18.15
N GLY A 270 -10.79 -31.70 18.17
CA GLY A 270 -11.98 -32.22 17.49
C GLY A 270 -11.73 -32.62 16.03
N GLU A 271 -10.55 -32.35 15.48
CA GLU A 271 -10.12 -32.85 14.17
C GLU A 271 -9.48 -34.25 14.32
N SER A 272 -9.52 -35.04 13.26
CA SER A 272 -8.97 -36.41 13.30
C SER A 272 -7.59 -36.52 12.64
N LEU A 273 -6.72 -37.35 13.21
CA LEU A 273 -5.43 -37.74 12.66
C LEU A 273 -5.52 -39.10 11.99
N LEU A 274 -4.85 -39.24 10.84
CA LEU A 274 -4.68 -40.52 10.16
C LEU A 274 -3.41 -41.20 10.64
N VAL A 275 -3.55 -42.34 11.31
CA VAL A 275 -2.40 -43.15 11.77
C VAL A 275 -2.32 -44.43 10.93
N GLN A 276 -1.12 -44.71 10.44
CA GLN A 276 -0.83 -45.86 9.58
C GLN A 276 0.42 -46.59 10.09
N ALA A 277 0.40 -47.92 10.01
CA ALA A 277 1.56 -48.76 10.28
C ALA A 277 1.81 -49.65 9.06
N ASP A 278 3.09 -49.83 8.69
CA ASP A 278 3.46 -50.85 7.70
C ASP A 278 3.15 -52.27 8.23
N SER A 279 3.09 -53.23 7.31
CA SER A 279 2.89 -54.68 7.46
C SER A 279 3.59 -55.31 8.67
N ASN A 280 4.75 -54.76 9.08
CA ASN A 280 5.58 -55.26 10.18
C ASN A 280 5.61 -54.34 11.41
N HIS A 281 4.79 -53.28 11.46
CA HIS A 281 4.83 -52.18 12.46
C HIS A 281 6.21 -51.49 12.58
N GLY A 282 7.12 -51.70 11.62
CA GLY A 282 8.47 -51.17 11.63
C GLY A 282 8.57 -49.69 11.25
N SER A 283 7.53 -49.15 10.60
CA SER A 283 7.36 -47.72 10.36
C SER A 283 5.91 -47.34 10.61
N ILE A 284 5.72 -46.32 11.44
CA ILE A 284 4.41 -45.76 11.79
C ILE A 284 4.40 -44.31 11.32
N THR A 285 3.33 -43.91 10.64
CA THR A 285 3.13 -42.53 10.20
C THR A 285 1.84 -41.95 10.78
N VAL A 286 1.87 -40.65 11.04
CA VAL A 286 0.74 -39.83 11.52
C VAL A 286 0.57 -38.69 10.53
N ASN A 287 -0.57 -38.64 9.85
CA ASN A 287 -0.81 -37.74 8.70
C ASN A 287 0.31 -37.80 7.64
N GLY A 288 0.90 -38.98 7.45
CA GLY A 288 2.02 -39.18 6.53
C GLY A 288 3.41 -38.82 7.09
N VAL A 289 3.50 -38.27 8.30
CA VAL A 289 4.77 -37.95 8.98
C VAL A 289 5.25 -39.17 9.78
N LEU A 290 6.51 -39.58 9.57
CA LEU A 290 7.12 -40.73 10.27
C LEU A 290 7.35 -40.43 11.76
N LEU A 291 7.08 -41.42 12.61
CA LEU A 291 7.52 -41.41 14.00
C LEU A 291 9.02 -41.72 14.09
N SER A 292 9.81 -40.78 14.63
CA SER A 292 11.26 -40.94 14.84
C SER A 292 11.56 -41.76 16.11
N GLU A 293 10.70 -41.65 17.11
CA GLU A 293 10.76 -42.42 18.34
C GLU A 293 9.34 -42.76 18.80
N THR A 294 9.10 -44.00 19.19
CA THR A 294 7.79 -44.47 19.67
C THR A 294 7.84 -44.85 21.14
N ASP A 295 6.68 -44.83 21.79
CA ASP A 295 6.49 -45.38 23.14
C ASP A 295 7.39 -44.75 24.21
N ILE A 296 7.53 -43.43 24.22
CA ILE A 296 8.13 -42.71 25.34
C ILE A 296 7.07 -42.69 26.46
N LEU A 297 7.32 -43.46 27.52
CA LEU A 297 6.32 -43.76 28.53
C LEU A 297 6.10 -42.60 29.50
N ALA A 298 4.83 -42.28 29.76
CA ALA A 298 4.41 -41.37 30.81
C ALA A 298 3.46 -42.08 31.80
N ALA A 299 3.26 -41.50 32.98
CA ALA A 299 2.35 -42.06 33.98
C ALA A 299 0.89 -42.04 33.55
N ASN A 300 0.50 -41.02 32.79
CA ASN A 300 -0.86 -40.79 32.30
C ASN A 300 -0.93 -40.83 30.77
N GLY A 301 -0.03 -41.57 30.13
CA GLY A 301 -0.04 -41.64 28.67
C GLY A 301 1.26 -42.08 28.01
N VAL A 302 1.42 -41.66 26.77
CA VAL A 302 2.57 -41.95 25.93
C VAL A 302 2.88 -40.77 25.01
N ILE A 303 4.17 -40.55 24.75
CA ILE A 303 4.66 -39.60 23.77
C ILE A 303 5.20 -40.38 22.58
N HIS A 304 4.80 -39.98 21.38
CA HIS A 304 5.40 -40.42 20.13
C HIS A 304 6.08 -39.22 19.48
N GLN A 305 7.35 -39.38 19.15
CA GLN A 305 8.12 -38.32 18.54
C GLN A 305 7.95 -38.33 17.03
N LEU A 306 7.58 -37.19 16.44
CA LEU A 306 7.47 -37.01 15.00
C LEU A 306 8.79 -36.49 14.41
N ALA A 307 9.06 -36.86 13.16
CA ALA A 307 10.17 -36.27 12.40
C ALA A 307 10.03 -34.74 12.26
N HIS A 308 8.82 -34.25 11.94
CA HIS A 308 8.51 -32.82 11.76
C HIS A 308 7.09 -32.51 12.24
N ALA A 309 6.78 -31.23 12.48
CA ALA A 309 5.43 -30.78 12.81
C ALA A 309 4.48 -30.93 11.61
N PHE A 310 3.18 -31.09 11.87
CA PHE A 310 2.13 -31.03 10.85
C PHE A 310 1.08 -29.98 11.24
N ILE A 311 0.46 -29.37 10.25
CA ILE A 311 -0.50 -28.26 10.44
C ILE A 311 -1.94 -28.82 10.37
N PRO A 312 -2.83 -28.46 11.31
CA PRO A 312 -4.25 -28.80 11.26
C PRO A 312 -4.89 -28.24 9.99
N PRO A 313 -5.70 -29.02 9.26
CA PRO A 313 -6.41 -28.54 8.07
C PRO A 313 -7.26 -27.29 8.32
N SER A 314 -7.79 -27.12 9.53
CA SER A 314 -8.57 -25.94 9.92
C SER A 314 -7.73 -24.66 10.10
N LEU A 315 -6.41 -24.78 10.29
CA LEU A 315 -5.52 -23.65 10.52
C LEU A 315 -5.12 -23.02 9.20
N THR A 316 -5.84 -21.97 8.81
CA THR A 316 -5.51 -21.14 7.65
C THR A 316 -4.99 -19.78 8.10
N PHE A 317 -4.09 -19.19 7.30
CA PHE A 317 -3.64 -17.82 7.50
C PHE A 317 -4.25 -16.91 6.44
N ASP A 318 -4.95 -15.89 6.90
CA ASP A 318 -5.58 -14.87 6.07
C ASP A 318 -4.86 -13.52 6.24
N GLN A 319 -5.34 -12.53 5.50
CA GLN A 319 -4.81 -11.17 5.49
C GLN A 319 -4.89 -10.55 6.90
N ARG A 320 -5.98 -10.81 7.63
CA ARG A 320 -6.19 -10.31 9.00
C ARG A 320 -5.15 -10.87 9.96
N LYS A 321 -4.90 -12.19 9.93
CA LYS A 321 -3.90 -12.85 10.76
C LYS A 321 -2.49 -12.36 10.44
N TYR A 322 -2.19 -12.16 9.16
CA TYR A 322 -0.93 -11.55 8.73
C TYR A 322 -0.76 -10.12 9.25
N LEU A 323 -1.80 -9.28 9.18
CA LEU A 323 -1.76 -7.92 9.75
C LEU A 323 -1.50 -7.93 11.26
N TYR A 324 -2.08 -8.89 12.00
CA TYR A 324 -1.77 -9.07 13.42
C TYR A 324 -0.32 -9.52 13.66
N GLY A 325 0.19 -10.45 12.86
CA GLY A 325 1.61 -10.86 12.91
C GLY A 325 2.57 -9.72 12.55
N LEU A 326 2.15 -8.81 11.68
CA LEU A 326 2.86 -7.56 11.35
C LEU A 326 2.67 -6.45 12.39
N LYS A 327 1.97 -6.73 13.50
CA LYS A 327 1.66 -5.78 14.58
C LYS A 327 0.80 -4.58 14.15
N ALA A 328 0.07 -4.67 13.04
CA ALA A 328 -0.82 -3.63 12.53
C ALA A 328 -2.22 -3.66 13.19
N THR A 329 -2.26 -3.81 14.52
CA THR A 329 -3.50 -4.07 15.26
C THR A 329 -4.46 -2.89 15.28
N LYS A 330 -3.95 -1.64 15.30
CA LYS A 330 -4.79 -0.44 15.22
C LYS A 330 -5.45 -0.32 13.84
N PHE A 331 -4.70 -0.60 12.78
CA PHE A 331 -5.21 -0.55 11.41
C PHE A 331 -6.39 -1.53 11.23
N VAL A 332 -6.24 -2.78 11.68
CA VAL A 332 -7.33 -3.78 11.65
C VAL A 332 -8.53 -3.33 12.48
N ALA A 333 -8.30 -2.82 13.70
CA ALA A 333 -9.38 -2.33 14.56
C ALA A 333 -10.16 -1.16 13.95
N LEU A 334 -9.47 -0.27 13.22
CA LEU A 334 -10.09 0.82 12.49
C LEU A 334 -10.92 0.30 11.30
N LEU A 335 -10.41 -0.66 10.52
CA LEU A 335 -11.19 -1.28 9.44
C LEU A 335 -12.50 -1.89 9.97
N ASP A 336 -12.44 -2.62 11.09
CA ASP A 336 -13.65 -3.18 11.70
C ASP A 336 -14.60 -2.10 12.22
N LYS A 337 -14.08 -1.05 12.86
CA LYS A 337 -14.87 0.06 13.40
C LYS A 337 -15.65 0.81 12.31
N TYR A 338 -15.10 0.94 11.11
CA TYR A 338 -15.71 1.68 9.99
C TYR A 338 -16.36 0.79 8.92
N ASP A 339 -16.62 -0.48 9.25
CA ASP A 339 -17.28 -1.46 8.36
C ASP A 339 -16.50 -1.75 7.06
N LEU A 340 -15.18 -1.61 7.12
CA LEU A 340 -14.23 -1.94 6.07
C LEU A 340 -13.54 -3.29 6.30
N GLY A 341 -13.96 -4.04 7.33
CA GLY A 341 -13.45 -5.38 7.62
C GLY A 341 -13.69 -6.39 6.49
N HIS A 342 -14.60 -6.09 5.56
CA HIS A 342 -14.87 -6.92 4.38
C HIS A 342 -13.65 -7.06 3.45
N PHE A 343 -12.72 -6.09 3.43
CA PHE A 343 -11.46 -6.22 2.69
C PHE A 343 -10.55 -7.31 3.25
N LEU A 344 -10.70 -7.64 4.53
CA LEU A 344 -9.88 -8.64 5.22
C LEU A 344 -10.53 -10.03 5.28
N ASN A 345 -11.74 -10.18 4.73
CA ASN A 345 -12.44 -11.46 4.68
C ASN A 345 -12.13 -12.16 3.34
N GLU A 346 -12.49 -13.45 3.22
CA GLU A 346 -12.33 -14.16 1.94
C GLU A 346 -13.17 -13.51 0.84
N THR A 347 -12.49 -12.81 -0.07
CA THR A 347 -13.08 -12.17 -1.24
C THR A 347 -12.49 -12.73 -2.53
N ALA A 348 -13.31 -12.79 -3.58
CA ALA A 348 -12.82 -13.11 -4.92
C ALA A 348 -11.87 -12.00 -5.45
N GLN A 349 -12.20 -10.75 -5.11
CA GLN A 349 -11.38 -9.60 -5.44
C GLN A 349 -10.12 -9.56 -4.58
N LYS A 350 -8.99 -9.27 -5.22
CA LYS A 350 -7.69 -9.14 -4.58
C LYS A 350 -7.38 -7.67 -4.32
N TYR A 351 -6.67 -7.43 -3.22
CA TYR A 351 -6.35 -6.08 -2.75
C TYR A 351 -4.89 -6.00 -2.36
N THR A 352 -4.36 -4.78 -2.46
CA THR A 352 -3.05 -4.41 -1.95
C THR A 352 -3.25 -3.42 -0.81
N PHE A 353 -2.71 -3.74 0.37
CA PHE A 353 -2.85 -2.94 1.57
C PHE A 353 -1.59 -2.12 1.81
N LEU A 354 -1.76 -0.83 2.03
CA LEU A 354 -0.70 0.10 2.44
C LEU A 354 -0.86 0.34 3.94
N VAL A 355 -0.01 -0.25 4.76
CA VAL A 355 -0.26 -0.41 6.20
C VAL A 355 0.76 0.35 7.03
N PRO A 356 0.37 1.47 7.65
CA PRO A 356 1.25 2.22 8.52
C PRO A 356 1.44 1.51 9.88
N GLY A 357 2.55 1.85 10.56
CA GLY A 357 2.82 1.39 11.93
C GLY A 357 1.77 1.88 12.94
N ASN A 358 1.56 1.11 14.01
CA ASN A 358 0.61 1.47 15.07
C ASN A 358 0.94 2.80 15.77
N ASP A 359 2.21 3.17 15.83
CA ASP A 359 2.74 4.36 16.49
C ASP A 359 2.41 5.66 15.73
N VAL A 360 2.28 5.59 14.40
CA VAL A 360 2.02 6.76 13.54
C VAL A 360 0.53 6.99 13.23
N ILE A 361 -0.36 6.04 13.59
CA ILE A 361 -1.81 6.18 13.39
C ILE A 361 -2.43 7.06 14.48
N ASP A 362 -2.97 8.22 14.09
CA ASP A 362 -3.81 9.07 14.94
C ASP A 362 -5.28 8.62 14.90
N THR A 363 -5.80 8.23 16.06
CA THR A 363 -7.18 7.74 16.21
C THR A 363 -8.22 8.83 16.47
N THR A 364 -7.82 10.11 16.51
CA THR A 364 -8.71 11.24 16.82
C THR A 364 -9.44 11.84 15.61
N ASP A 365 -9.01 11.50 14.39
CA ASP A 365 -9.58 12.05 13.16
C ASP A 365 -11.00 11.51 12.84
N GLN A 366 -11.89 12.40 12.41
CA GLN A 366 -13.28 12.11 12.08
C GLN A 366 -13.44 11.50 10.67
N GLN A 367 -12.45 11.67 9.77
CA GLN A 367 -12.47 11.18 8.39
C GLN A 367 -11.78 9.81 8.19
N GLN A 368 -11.70 9.00 9.25
CA GLN A 368 -10.98 7.72 9.24
C GLN A 368 -11.49 6.71 8.19
N LYS A 369 -12.76 6.73 7.80
CA LYS A 369 -13.26 5.80 6.76
C LYS A 369 -12.63 6.08 5.40
N ASP A 370 -12.65 7.34 4.98
CA ASP A 370 -12.11 7.80 3.70
C ASP A 370 -10.59 7.57 3.64
N TRP A 371 -9.92 7.90 4.74
CA TRP A 371 -8.50 7.64 4.93
C TRP A 371 -8.16 6.14 4.83
N LEU A 372 -8.90 5.26 5.50
CA LEU A 372 -8.68 3.80 5.43
C LEU A 372 -8.88 3.27 4.01
N SER A 373 -9.93 3.71 3.31
CA SER A 373 -10.18 3.33 1.92
C SER A 373 -9.05 3.78 0.98
N TYR A 374 -8.37 4.88 1.30
CA TYR A 374 -7.21 5.36 0.53
C TYR A 374 -5.95 4.49 0.74
N HIS A 375 -5.91 3.70 1.82
CA HIS A 375 -4.85 2.73 2.12
C HIS A 375 -5.09 1.34 1.51
N VAL A 376 -6.16 1.17 0.74
CA VAL A 376 -6.47 -0.09 0.06
C VAL A 376 -6.48 0.17 -1.44
N LEU A 377 -5.71 -0.61 -2.19
CA LEU A 377 -5.66 -0.56 -3.65
C LEU A 377 -6.31 -1.81 -4.24
N THR A 378 -6.94 -1.67 -5.39
CA THR A 378 -7.49 -2.79 -6.13
C THR A 378 -6.37 -3.61 -6.78
N GLY A 379 -6.43 -4.94 -6.66
CA GLY A 379 -5.52 -5.87 -7.33
C GLY A 379 -4.37 -6.39 -6.46
N ASN A 380 -3.67 -7.39 -6.99
CA ASN A 380 -2.47 -7.97 -6.40
C ASN A 380 -1.25 -7.28 -7.01
N LEU A 381 -0.86 -6.14 -6.46
CA LEU A 381 0.22 -5.31 -6.98
C LEU A 381 1.52 -5.70 -6.29
N THR A 382 2.32 -6.53 -6.94
CA THR A 382 3.65 -6.92 -6.45
C THR A 382 4.68 -5.86 -6.84
N PRO A 383 5.88 -5.85 -6.23
CA PRO A 383 6.93 -4.89 -6.61
C PRO A 383 7.22 -4.82 -8.11
N ASP A 384 7.07 -5.92 -8.84
CA ASP A 384 7.36 -6.00 -10.28
C ASP A 384 6.23 -5.39 -11.13
N ASP A 385 5.04 -5.21 -10.57
CA ASP A 385 3.89 -4.57 -11.23
C ASP A 385 3.90 -3.04 -11.07
N LEU A 386 4.90 -2.49 -10.37
CA LEU A 386 4.99 -1.06 -10.03
C LEU A 386 6.02 -0.34 -10.90
N ASP A 387 5.53 0.64 -11.66
CA ASP A 387 6.31 1.53 -12.50
C ASP A 387 6.45 2.93 -11.86
N ASP A 388 7.61 3.57 -12.07
CA ASP A 388 7.87 4.93 -11.58
C ASP A 388 6.97 5.94 -12.29
N GLY A 389 6.32 6.80 -11.51
CA GLY A 389 5.36 7.80 -12.00
C GLY A 389 3.95 7.27 -12.22
N SER A 390 3.70 5.98 -12.00
CA SER A 390 2.35 5.41 -12.17
C SER A 390 1.36 5.95 -11.13
N LEU A 391 0.11 6.14 -11.57
CA LEU A 391 -1.00 6.58 -10.72
C LEU A 391 -1.96 5.40 -10.47
N LEU A 392 -1.92 4.84 -9.26
CA LEU A 392 -2.73 3.67 -8.91
C LEU A 392 -4.08 4.05 -8.33
N ALA A 393 -5.12 3.29 -8.68
CA ALA A 393 -6.46 3.46 -8.13
C ALA A 393 -6.55 2.91 -6.70
N THR A 394 -7.05 3.74 -5.78
CA THR A 394 -7.40 3.34 -4.41
C THR A 394 -8.86 2.91 -4.31
N GLU A 395 -9.29 2.33 -3.19
CA GLU A 395 -10.70 2.07 -2.89
C GLU A 395 -11.43 3.31 -2.33
N PHE A 396 -10.73 4.45 -2.18
CA PHE A 396 -11.35 5.70 -1.76
C PHE A 396 -12.07 6.37 -2.93
N ILE A 397 -13.40 6.32 -2.89
CA ILE A 397 -14.29 6.93 -3.88
C ILE A 397 -14.96 8.15 -3.25
N SER A 398 -14.75 9.33 -3.85
CA SER A 398 -15.34 10.59 -3.39
C SER A 398 -16.36 11.13 -4.39
N GLN A 399 -17.45 11.70 -3.86
CA GLN A 399 -18.41 12.44 -4.68
C GLN A 399 -17.79 13.69 -5.31
N GLN A 400 -16.76 14.28 -4.65
CA GLN A 400 -16.02 15.42 -5.17
C GLN A 400 -15.20 15.06 -6.42
N LEU A 401 -14.80 13.80 -6.57
CA LEU A 401 -14.14 13.27 -7.77
C LEU A 401 -15.12 12.75 -8.83
N GLY A 402 -16.43 12.99 -8.67
CA GLY A 402 -17.44 12.43 -9.57
C GLY A 402 -17.68 10.93 -9.40
N ASN A 403 -17.44 10.39 -8.19
CA ASN A 403 -17.51 8.96 -7.85
C ASN A 403 -16.48 8.10 -8.59
N VAL A 404 -15.35 8.68 -8.97
CA VAL A 404 -14.17 7.97 -9.46
C VAL A 404 -13.22 7.71 -8.27
N PRO A 405 -12.47 6.59 -8.26
CA PRO A 405 -11.53 6.35 -7.18
C PRO A 405 -10.34 7.32 -7.22
N GLN A 406 -9.95 7.83 -6.05
CA GLN A 406 -8.78 8.68 -5.93
C GLN A 406 -7.51 7.91 -6.30
N ARG A 407 -6.56 8.60 -6.94
CA ARG A 407 -5.27 8.03 -7.33
C ARG A 407 -4.22 8.24 -6.26
N ILE A 408 -3.19 7.38 -6.27
CA ILE A 408 -1.97 7.56 -5.49
C ILE A 408 -0.76 7.43 -6.42
N PRO A 409 0.19 8.39 -6.39
CA PRO A 409 1.40 8.29 -7.18
C PRO A 409 2.35 7.26 -6.58
N VAL A 410 3.03 6.52 -7.45
CA VAL A 410 4.06 5.56 -7.08
C VAL A 410 5.39 6.08 -7.59
N HIS A 411 6.37 6.09 -6.70
CA HIS A 411 7.75 6.37 -7.06
C HIS A 411 8.60 5.13 -6.85
N VAL A 412 9.27 4.71 -7.91
CA VAL A 412 10.08 3.49 -7.93
C VAL A 412 11.48 3.83 -8.39
N HIS A 413 12.45 3.62 -7.51
CA HIS A 413 13.84 3.71 -7.91
C HIS A 413 14.37 2.33 -8.25
N ALA A 414 14.70 2.11 -9.53
CA ALA A 414 15.37 0.90 -9.97
C ALA A 414 16.85 0.94 -9.57
N GLY A 415 17.15 0.43 -8.38
CA GLY A 415 18.52 0.15 -7.98
C GLY A 415 19.15 -0.97 -8.82
N SER A 416 20.48 -1.04 -8.88
CA SER A 416 21.19 -2.06 -9.67
C SER A 416 20.93 -3.50 -9.19
N ASP A 417 20.59 -3.65 -7.90
CA ASP A 417 20.20 -4.92 -7.26
C ASP A 417 18.92 -4.73 -6.42
N ALA A 418 18.22 -5.83 -6.12
CA ALA A 418 16.97 -5.82 -5.34
C ALA A 418 17.07 -5.11 -3.96
N SER A 419 18.27 -5.07 -3.36
CA SER A 419 18.55 -4.38 -2.09
C SER A 419 18.59 -2.84 -2.20
N THR A 420 18.64 -2.32 -3.43
CA THR A 420 18.72 -0.88 -3.74
C THR A 420 17.44 -0.34 -4.38
N ARG A 421 16.46 -1.20 -4.67
CA ARG A 421 15.13 -0.78 -5.10
C ARG A 421 14.36 -0.23 -3.91
N TRP A 422 13.89 1.00 -4.01
CA TRP A 422 12.97 1.58 -3.04
C TRP A 422 11.68 2.01 -3.74
N ILE A 423 10.58 1.86 -3.02
CA ILE A 423 9.23 2.15 -3.48
C ILE A 423 8.61 3.15 -2.50
N ARG A 424 7.94 4.18 -3.03
CA ARG A 424 7.10 5.10 -2.26
C ARG A 424 5.71 5.15 -2.85
N PHE A 425 4.73 5.28 -1.97
CA PHE A 425 3.34 5.58 -2.31
C PHE A 425 3.06 7.00 -1.77
N GLY A 426 2.89 7.97 -2.66
CA GLY A 426 2.99 9.38 -2.30
C GLY A 426 4.33 9.67 -1.62
N GLU A 427 4.27 10.34 -0.48
CA GLU A 427 5.45 10.69 0.33
C GLU A 427 5.92 9.54 1.23
N SER A 428 5.14 8.46 1.38
CA SER A 428 5.42 7.39 2.33
C SER A 428 6.25 6.28 1.71
N HIS A 429 7.38 5.92 2.35
CA HIS A 429 8.25 4.85 1.88
C HIS A 429 7.83 3.48 2.43
N VAL A 430 8.00 2.45 1.58
CA VAL A 430 7.81 1.06 1.95
C VAL A 430 8.91 0.62 2.92
N VAL A 431 8.51 -0.07 3.99
CA VAL A 431 9.37 -0.60 5.05
C VAL A 431 9.51 -2.11 4.86
N GLY A 432 10.73 -2.57 4.56
CA GLY A 432 11.00 -3.99 4.32
C GLY A 432 10.41 -4.51 3.01
N ASN A 433 10.33 -5.84 2.88
CA ASN A 433 9.75 -6.47 1.71
C ASN A 433 8.23 -6.63 1.88
N PRO A 434 7.43 -6.41 0.84
CA PRO A 434 6.00 -6.67 0.92
C PRO A 434 5.72 -8.16 1.08
N VAL A 435 4.57 -8.44 1.67
CA VAL A 435 4.16 -9.79 2.04
C VAL A 435 2.92 -10.18 1.24
N THR A 436 2.92 -11.38 0.67
CA THR A 436 1.80 -11.90 -0.11
C THR A 436 1.07 -13.00 0.67
N VAL A 437 -0.25 -12.88 0.81
CA VAL A 437 -1.10 -13.88 1.47
C VAL A 437 -2.42 -14.02 0.70
N ASN A 438 -2.77 -15.25 0.29
CA ASN A 438 -3.98 -15.57 -0.49
C ASN A 438 -4.19 -14.70 -1.75
N GLY A 439 -3.09 -14.24 -2.37
CA GLY A 439 -3.11 -13.36 -3.53
C GLY A 439 -3.38 -11.88 -3.23
N HIS A 440 -3.31 -11.47 -1.96
CA HIS A 440 -3.29 -10.08 -1.54
C HIS A 440 -1.85 -9.69 -1.21
N VAL A 441 -1.51 -8.41 -1.39
CA VAL A 441 -0.19 -7.87 -1.04
C VAL A 441 -0.33 -6.91 0.13
N ILE A 442 0.61 -6.97 1.07
CA ILE A 442 0.69 -6.04 2.20
C ILE A 442 2.03 -5.33 2.12
N TYR A 443 1.99 -4.02 1.91
CA TYR A 443 3.13 -3.12 2.06
C TYR A 443 3.05 -2.48 3.44
N GLN A 444 4.09 -2.67 4.27
CA GLN A 444 4.26 -1.82 5.44
C GLN A 444 4.80 -0.47 4.95
N ILE A 445 4.20 0.62 5.41
CA ILE A 445 4.61 1.98 5.06
C ILE A 445 5.05 2.73 6.32
N SER A 446 6.00 3.63 6.14
CA SER A 446 6.64 4.37 7.23
C SER A 446 5.75 5.43 7.87
N GLU A 447 4.96 6.10 7.05
CA GLU A 447 4.06 7.18 7.46
C GLU A 447 2.65 6.93 6.92
N PRO A 448 1.60 7.37 7.63
CA PRO A 448 0.24 7.29 7.13
C PRO A 448 0.10 8.16 5.88
N LEU A 449 -0.64 7.66 4.88
CA LEU A 449 -0.93 8.45 3.70
C LEU A 449 -1.86 9.60 4.05
N SER A 450 -1.64 10.76 3.42
CA SER A 450 -2.53 11.90 3.53
C SER A 450 -3.44 11.97 2.32
N LEU A 451 -4.74 12.22 2.55
CA LEU A 451 -5.67 12.48 1.46
C LEU A 451 -5.27 13.78 0.73
N PRO A 452 -5.39 13.84 -0.61
CA PRO A 452 -5.14 15.07 -1.35
C PRO A 452 -5.99 16.25 -0.86
N GLY A 453 -5.36 17.43 -0.73
CA GLY A 453 -5.95 18.64 -0.15
C GLY A 453 -6.95 19.39 -1.04
N ASP A 454 -7.43 20.52 -0.56
CA ASP A 454 -8.28 21.43 -1.33
C ASP A 454 -7.51 22.05 -2.50
N ILE A 455 -8.16 22.16 -3.67
CA ILE A 455 -7.52 22.60 -4.91
C ILE A 455 -6.84 23.96 -4.79
N ILE A 456 -7.45 24.94 -4.11
CA ILE A 456 -6.89 26.28 -3.97
C ILE A 456 -5.70 26.27 -3.00
N SER A 457 -5.83 25.53 -1.90
CA SER A 457 -4.74 25.39 -0.93
C SER A 457 -3.52 24.72 -1.53
N SER A 458 -3.72 23.70 -2.37
CA SER A 458 -2.64 22.94 -3.01
C SER A 458 -1.87 23.79 -4.03
N ILE A 459 -2.58 24.57 -4.87
CA ILE A 459 -1.92 25.43 -5.87
C ILE A 459 -1.29 26.68 -5.24
N ALA A 460 -1.81 27.18 -4.10
CA ALA A 460 -1.27 28.38 -3.45
C ALA A 460 0.13 28.17 -2.84
N ILE A 461 0.60 26.94 -2.75
CA ILE A 461 1.95 26.58 -2.30
C ILE A 461 2.98 26.88 -3.40
N ASP A 462 2.60 26.76 -4.67
CA ASP A 462 3.49 27.04 -5.80
C ASP A 462 3.51 28.55 -6.12
N LEU A 463 4.67 29.20 -5.90
CA LEU A 463 4.84 30.63 -6.13
C LEU A 463 4.76 30.99 -7.63
N ASP A 464 5.03 30.03 -8.51
CA ASP A 464 5.02 30.23 -9.97
C ASP A 464 3.60 30.41 -10.52
N VAL A 465 2.55 30.16 -9.72
CA VAL A 465 1.15 30.31 -10.14
C VAL A 465 0.38 31.35 -9.32
N SER A 466 1.10 32.18 -8.56
CA SER A 466 0.51 33.19 -7.67
C SER A 466 -0.40 34.20 -8.40
N ALA A 467 -0.09 34.56 -9.66
CA ALA A 467 -0.93 35.43 -10.48
C ALA A 467 -2.29 34.78 -10.79
N PHE A 468 -2.31 33.47 -11.09
CA PHE A 468 -3.54 32.73 -11.31
C PHE A 468 -4.39 32.67 -10.03
N VAL A 469 -3.77 32.33 -8.89
CA VAL A 469 -4.46 32.29 -7.60
C VAL A 469 -5.09 33.64 -7.26
N ALA A 470 -4.36 34.74 -7.44
CA ALA A 470 -4.90 36.08 -7.25
C ALA A 470 -6.10 36.37 -8.17
N SER A 471 -6.03 35.92 -9.43
CA SER A 471 -7.11 36.09 -10.41
C SER A 471 -8.39 35.33 -10.03
N LEU A 472 -8.29 34.14 -9.40
CA LEU A 472 -9.44 33.39 -8.88
C LEU A 472 -10.19 34.16 -7.79
N TYR A 473 -9.46 34.85 -6.91
CA TYR A 473 -10.04 35.67 -5.85
C TYR A 473 -10.68 36.96 -6.40
N VAL A 474 -9.98 37.69 -7.29
CA VAL A 474 -10.48 38.95 -7.86
C VAL A 474 -11.71 38.72 -8.76
N SER A 475 -11.75 37.59 -9.46
CA SER A 475 -12.89 37.20 -10.29
C SER A 475 -14.06 36.60 -9.52
N GLU A 476 -13.88 36.26 -8.24
CA GLU A 476 -14.87 35.59 -7.39
C GLU A 476 -15.34 34.23 -7.95
N ILE A 477 -14.49 33.48 -8.64
CA ILE A 477 -14.84 32.14 -9.16
C ILE A 477 -14.27 30.98 -8.33
N ALA A 478 -13.46 31.26 -7.30
CA ALA A 478 -12.81 30.21 -6.51
C ALA A 478 -13.80 29.14 -6.01
N THR A 479 -14.98 29.55 -5.54
CA THR A 479 -16.04 28.62 -5.10
C THR A 479 -16.55 27.74 -6.23
N ASN A 480 -16.68 28.26 -7.46
CA ASN A 480 -17.10 27.46 -8.61
C ASN A 480 -16.10 26.33 -8.91
N VAL A 481 -14.81 26.59 -8.71
CA VAL A 481 -13.74 25.59 -8.92
C VAL A 481 -13.73 24.57 -7.80
N ILE A 482 -13.91 24.99 -6.54
CA ILE A 482 -13.96 24.12 -5.36
C ILE A 482 -15.18 23.19 -5.41
N ASP A 483 -16.35 23.72 -5.79
CA ASP A 483 -17.61 22.96 -5.81
C ASP A 483 -17.77 22.06 -7.04
N ALA A 484 -16.94 22.27 -8.07
CA ALA A 484 -16.94 21.43 -9.26
C ALA A 484 -16.46 20.01 -8.93
N LYS A 485 -17.04 19.02 -9.62
CA LYS A 485 -16.81 17.60 -9.34
C LYS A 485 -16.00 16.95 -10.44
N GLY A 486 -14.90 16.31 -10.08
CA GLY A 486 -14.06 15.54 -10.98
C GLY A 486 -13.54 16.41 -12.12
N ILE A 487 -12.71 17.41 -11.81
CA ILE A 487 -12.20 18.36 -12.79
C ILE A 487 -10.71 18.16 -13.08
N SER A 488 -10.29 18.63 -14.26
CA SER A 488 -8.88 18.85 -14.60
C SER A 488 -8.64 20.34 -14.75
N LEU A 489 -7.85 20.92 -13.84
CA LEU A 489 -7.56 22.35 -13.81
C LEU A 489 -6.22 22.63 -14.48
N PHE A 490 -6.24 23.45 -15.53
CA PHE A 490 -5.03 23.93 -16.20
C PHE A 490 -4.63 25.28 -15.62
N VAL A 491 -3.48 25.35 -14.94
CA VAL A 491 -3.03 26.53 -14.20
C VAL A 491 -1.89 27.21 -14.95
N PRO A 492 -2.09 28.40 -15.53
CA PRO A 492 -1.02 29.16 -16.16
C PRO A 492 0.02 29.66 -15.15
N SER A 493 1.29 29.62 -15.53
CA SER A 493 2.36 30.21 -14.73
C SER A 493 2.30 31.75 -14.71
N ASN A 494 3.08 32.38 -13.83
CA ASN A 494 3.22 33.83 -13.75
C ASN A 494 3.75 34.38 -15.09
N GLU A 495 4.71 33.70 -15.71
CA GLU A 495 5.26 34.05 -17.02
C GLU A 495 4.17 33.99 -18.11
N ALA A 496 3.28 33.00 -18.03
CA ALA A 496 2.13 32.90 -18.93
C ALA A 496 1.22 34.14 -18.81
N PHE A 497 0.95 34.62 -17.59
CA PHE A 497 0.19 35.85 -17.35
C PHE A 497 0.94 37.11 -17.80
N GLU A 498 2.25 37.18 -17.58
CA GLU A 498 3.07 38.31 -18.01
C GLU A 498 3.09 38.45 -19.53
N SER A 499 3.12 37.33 -20.26
CA SER A 499 3.11 37.30 -21.72
C SER A 499 1.86 37.94 -22.36
N LEU A 500 0.75 38.02 -21.61
CA LEU A 500 -0.49 38.68 -22.05
C LEU A 500 -0.38 40.22 -22.07
N GLY A 501 0.59 40.79 -21.36
CA GLY A 501 0.81 42.25 -21.32
C GLY A 501 -0.43 43.05 -20.91
N LEU A 502 -0.90 43.94 -21.79
CA LEU A 502 -2.08 44.77 -21.54
C LEU A 502 -3.37 43.97 -21.36
N ILE A 503 -3.47 42.76 -21.93
CA ILE A 503 -4.63 41.88 -21.74
C ILE A 503 -4.74 41.50 -20.26
N ALA A 504 -3.66 41.03 -19.63
CA ALA A 504 -3.69 40.67 -18.20
C ALA A 504 -4.12 41.86 -17.33
N ARG A 505 -3.63 43.06 -17.64
CA ARG A 505 -4.02 44.30 -16.94
C ARG A 505 -5.50 44.63 -17.11
N TYR A 506 -6.05 44.41 -18.30
CA TYR A 506 -7.49 44.56 -18.57
C TYR A 506 -8.32 43.51 -17.81
N LEU A 507 -7.93 42.23 -17.86
CA LEU A 507 -8.64 41.14 -17.18
C LEU A 507 -8.74 41.36 -15.67
N MET A 508 -7.69 41.92 -15.06
CA MET A 508 -7.65 42.26 -13.63
C MET A 508 -8.36 43.59 -13.29
N HIS A 509 -8.80 44.36 -14.28
CA HIS A 509 -9.56 45.59 -14.08
C HIS A 509 -11.05 45.28 -13.82
N PRO A 510 -11.78 46.07 -13.00
CA PRO A 510 -13.21 45.83 -12.73
C PRO A 510 -14.09 45.69 -13.99
N LEU A 511 -13.77 46.41 -15.06
CA LEU A 511 -14.48 46.30 -16.36
C LEU A 511 -14.22 44.97 -17.08
N GLY A 512 -13.05 44.36 -16.88
CA GLY A 512 -12.67 43.08 -17.46
C GLY A 512 -13.05 41.87 -16.60
N LYS A 513 -13.62 42.08 -15.40
CA LYS A 513 -13.93 40.99 -14.45
C LYS A 513 -14.77 39.88 -15.08
N ALA A 514 -15.81 40.22 -15.86
CA ALA A 514 -16.65 39.22 -16.53
C ALA A 514 -15.84 38.38 -17.54
N THR A 515 -14.99 39.03 -18.33
CA THR A 515 -14.08 38.36 -19.26
C THR A 515 -13.08 37.46 -18.52
N LEU A 516 -12.55 37.91 -17.38
CA LEU A 516 -11.67 37.11 -16.54
C LEU A 516 -12.40 35.86 -16.00
N GLN A 517 -13.67 35.98 -15.59
CA GLN A 517 -14.46 34.82 -15.16
C GLN A 517 -14.58 33.77 -16.26
N ASP A 518 -14.83 34.18 -17.50
CA ASP A 518 -14.95 33.27 -18.65
C ASP A 518 -13.60 32.61 -19.00
N VAL A 519 -12.51 33.40 -18.99
CA VAL A 519 -11.15 32.88 -19.19
C VAL A 519 -10.82 31.83 -18.12
N LEU A 520 -11.06 32.12 -16.85
CA LEU A 520 -10.72 31.20 -15.76
C LEU A 520 -11.60 29.95 -15.76
N ARG A 521 -12.90 30.05 -16.09
CA ARG A 521 -13.77 28.87 -16.26
C ARG A 521 -13.33 27.97 -17.42
N TYR A 522 -12.72 28.53 -18.45
CA TYR A 522 -12.22 27.77 -19.58
C TYR A 522 -10.96 26.95 -19.25
N HIS A 523 -10.23 27.34 -18.20
CA HIS A 523 -9.12 26.55 -17.66
C HIS A 523 -9.59 25.36 -16.81
N VAL A 524 -10.89 25.29 -16.49
CA VAL A 524 -11.48 24.19 -15.72
C VAL A 524 -12.17 23.23 -16.68
N VAL A 525 -11.56 22.07 -16.88
CA VAL A 525 -12.10 21.01 -17.72
C VAL A 525 -12.94 20.05 -16.88
N GLU A 526 -14.14 19.73 -17.36
CA GLU A 526 -15.02 18.76 -16.72
C GLU A 526 -14.56 17.34 -17.07
N GLY A 527 -14.21 16.54 -16.07
CA GLY A 527 -13.62 15.22 -16.22
C GLY A 527 -12.19 15.15 -15.68
N LEU A 528 -11.80 13.95 -15.23
CA LEU A 528 -10.46 13.65 -14.77
C LEU A 528 -9.62 13.18 -15.96
N LEU A 529 -8.55 13.90 -16.25
CA LEU A 529 -7.54 13.55 -17.25
C LEU A 529 -6.17 13.58 -16.59
N TYR A 530 -5.57 12.41 -16.43
CA TYR A 530 -4.21 12.29 -15.95
C TYR A 530 -3.22 12.31 -17.11
N GLN A 531 -1.93 12.55 -16.84
CA GLN A 531 -0.91 12.66 -17.87
C GLN A 531 -0.88 11.45 -18.81
N ASP A 532 -1.00 10.24 -18.27
CA ASP A 532 -1.00 9.01 -19.06
C ASP A 532 -2.20 8.94 -20.02
N ASP A 533 -3.38 9.38 -19.58
CA ASP A 533 -4.58 9.44 -20.44
C ASP A 533 -4.36 10.43 -21.59
N MET A 534 -3.80 11.61 -21.27
CA MET A 534 -3.57 12.70 -22.22
C MET A 534 -2.47 12.38 -23.25
N ARG A 535 -1.50 11.55 -22.90
CA ARG A 535 -0.43 11.13 -23.82
C ARG A 535 -0.88 10.08 -24.83
N GLN A 536 -1.87 9.27 -24.48
CA GLN A 536 -2.30 8.16 -25.33
C GLN A 536 -3.22 8.60 -26.47
N TYR A 537 -4.14 9.54 -26.18
CA TYR A 537 -5.21 9.89 -27.10
C TYR A 537 -5.48 11.40 -27.11
N LEU A 538 -6.00 11.89 -28.24
CA LEU A 538 -6.57 13.21 -28.32
C LEU A 538 -7.98 13.19 -27.69
N HIS A 539 -8.19 14.05 -26.71
CA HIS A 539 -9.44 14.21 -25.97
C HIS A 539 -10.09 15.56 -26.31
N GLU A 540 -11.38 15.54 -26.57
CA GLU A 540 -12.21 16.74 -26.72
C GLU A 540 -13.16 16.84 -25.52
N MET A 541 -12.90 17.79 -24.63
CA MET A 541 -13.54 17.85 -23.32
C MET A 541 -14.31 19.16 -23.11
N PRO A 542 -15.48 19.14 -22.44
CA PRO A 542 -16.17 20.36 -22.05
C PRO A 542 -15.45 21.09 -20.90
N THR A 543 -15.58 22.40 -20.88
CA THR A 543 -15.06 23.28 -19.81
C THR A 543 -16.21 23.91 -19.03
N LEU A 544 -15.94 24.46 -17.84
CA LEU A 544 -16.94 25.22 -17.09
C LEU A 544 -17.39 26.51 -17.80
N ALA A 545 -16.68 26.95 -18.85
CA ALA A 545 -17.11 28.04 -19.72
C ALA A 545 -18.12 27.59 -20.80
N GLY A 546 -18.45 26.29 -20.85
CA GLY A 546 -19.41 25.69 -21.79
C GLY A 546 -18.81 25.30 -23.15
N ASN A 547 -17.63 25.83 -23.49
CA ASN A 547 -16.91 25.46 -24.72
C ASN A 547 -16.02 24.25 -24.51
N LYS A 548 -15.59 23.65 -25.61
CA LYS A 548 -14.74 22.46 -25.58
C LYS A 548 -13.27 22.80 -25.82
N ILE A 549 -12.40 21.96 -25.28
CA ILE A 549 -10.95 22.06 -25.41
C ILE A 549 -10.36 20.75 -25.93
N HIS A 550 -9.29 20.84 -26.71
CA HIS A 550 -8.54 19.68 -27.19
C HIS A 550 -7.27 19.50 -26.36
N ILE A 551 -7.09 18.28 -25.85
CA ILE A 551 -5.95 17.90 -25.02
C ILE A 551 -5.40 16.58 -25.55
N GLY A 552 -4.11 16.50 -25.83
CA GLY A 552 -3.54 15.28 -26.39
C GLY A 552 -2.02 15.33 -26.53
N PRO A 553 -1.42 14.30 -27.13
CA PRO A 553 0.02 14.28 -27.38
C PRO A 553 0.44 15.39 -28.35
N GLY A 554 1.63 15.94 -28.13
CA GLY A 554 2.25 16.92 -29.01
C GLY A 554 2.55 16.34 -30.39
N ALA A 555 2.37 17.13 -31.45
CA ALA A 555 2.60 16.66 -32.82
C ALA A 555 4.07 16.31 -33.12
N ASP A 556 5.01 16.97 -32.44
CA ASP A 556 6.46 16.81 -32.64
C ASP A 556 7.14 15.95 -31.57
N ASP A 557 6.50 15.77 -30.41
CA ASP A 557 7.03 15.04 -29.25
C ASP A 557 5.88 14.42 -28.46
N ASP A 558 5.71 13.10 -28.58
CA ASP A 558 4.67 12.32 -27.89
C ASP A 558 4.83 12.36 -26.35
N GLN A 559 5.98 12.82 -25.82
CA GLN A 559 6.17 13.02 -24.39
C GLN A 559 5.55 14.32 -23.87
N GLN A 560 5.34 15.30 -24.75
CA GLN A 560 4.67 16.56 -24.43
C GLN A 560 3.16 16.39 -24.58
N VAL A 561 2.42 16.99 -23.65
CA VAL A 561 0.97 17.12 -23.77
C VAL A 561 0.67 18.56 -24.15
N ILE A 562 -0.13 18.72 -25.20
CA ILE A 562 -0.57 20.01 -25.70
C ILE A 562 -2.05 20.25 -25.40
N VAL A 563 -2.35 21.50 -25.08
CA VAL A 563 -3.70 22.00 -24.87
C VAL A 563 -3.98 23.06 -25.92
N THR A 564 -5.02 22.84 -26.71
CA THR A 564 -5.37 23.72 -27.84
C THR A 564 -6.87 23.91 -27.96
N GLN A 565 -7.24 24.99 -28.64
CA GLN A 565 -8.62 25.18 -29.09
C GLN A 565 -8.89 24.35 -30.34
N PRO A 566 -10.11 23.81 -30.50
CA PRO A 566 -10.49 23.05 -31.69
C PRO A 566 -10.22 23.81 -33.01
N SER A 567 -10.43 25.13 -33.03
CA SER A 567 -10.27 25.95 -34.23
C SER A 567 -8.81 26.33 -34.56
N HIS A 568 -7.85 26.10 -33.66
CA HIS A 568 -6.47 26.60 -33.76
C HIS A 568 -5.39 25.54 -33.94
N ILE A 569 -5.76 24.29 -34.26
CA ILE A 569 -4.84 23.13 -34.33
C ILE A 569 -3.62 23.33 -35.25
N ASN A 570 -3.60 24.32 -36.15
CA ASN A 570 -2.50 24.57 -37.09
C ASN A 570 -2.04 26.04 -37.22
N HIS A 571 -2.48 26.96 -36.34
CA HIS A 571 -2.32 28.41 -36.57
C HIS A 571 -1.57 29.19 -35.49
N GLU A 572 -1.47 28.67 -34.26
CA GLU A 572 -0.76 29.31 -33.15
C GLU A 572 0.05 28.24 -32.38
N PRO A 573 1.18 28.60 -31.74
CA PRO A 573 1.96 27.64 -30.98
C PRO A 573 1.11 27.10 -29.82
N ALA A 574 0.99 25.78 -29.73
CA ALA A 574 0.17 25.10 -28.74
C ALA A 574 0.59 25.45 -27.29
N THR A 575 -0.36 25.34 -26.36
CA THR A 575 -0.07 25.47 -24.91
C THR A 575 0.52 24.15 -24.43
N VAL A 576 1.64 24.19 -23.73
CA VAL A 576 2.36 23.00 -23.27
C VAL A 576 2.14 22.82 -21.78
N ILE A 577 1.91 21.58 -21.35
CA ILE A 577 1.89 21.22 -19.94
C ILE A 577 3.33 21.05 -19.44
N SER A 578 3.74 21.86 -18.47
CA SER A 578 5.09 21.85 -17.90
C SER A 578 5.22 20.89 -16.72
N HIS A 579 4.17 20.77 -15.89
CA HIS A 579 4.07 19.85 -14.76
C HIS A 579 2.62 19.36 -14.70
N SER A 580 2.43 18.08 -14.43
CA SER A 580 1.12 17.42 -14.46
C SER A 580 0.87 16.61 -13.19
N ASP A 581 -0.37 16.19 -13.04
CA ASP A 581 -0.81 15.22 -12.04
C ASP A 581 -0.66 15.66 -10.57
N LEU A 582 -0.79 16.97 -10.30
CA LEU A 582 -0.98 17.42 -8.93
C LEU A 582 -2.40 17.01 -8.47
N LEU A 583 -2.47 15.95 -7.68
CA LEU A 583 -3.73 15.39 -7.17
C LEU A 583 -4.36 16.30 -6.11
N VAL A 584 -5.67 16.53 -6.22
CA VAL A 584 -6.45 17.33 -5.27
C VAL A 584 -7.77 16.63 -4.95
N SER A 585 -8.47 17.09 -3.91
CA SER A 585 -9.69 16.45 -3.39
C SER A 585 -10.85 16.34 -4.39
N ASN A 586 -10.96 17.26 -5.34
CA ASN A 586 -12.03 17.30 -6.34
C ASN A 586 -11.54 17.16 -7.79
N GLY A 587 -10.27 16.84 -8.01
CA GLY A 587 -9.70 16.85 -9.36
C GLY A 587 -8.21 16.58 -9.45
N VAL A 588 -7.64 17.03 -10.57
CA VAL A 588 -6.20 17.03 -10.87
C VAL A 588 -5.81 18.40 -11.43
N VAL A 589 -4.59 18.83 -11.14
CA VAL A 589 -4.05 20.12 -11.58
C VAL A 589 -2.85 19.90 -12.50
N HIS A 590 -2.81 20.67 -13.60
CA HIS A 590 -1.76 20.67 -14.61
C HIS A 590 -1.27 22.10 -14.84
N LYS A 591 0.03 22.35 -14.72
CA LYS A 591 0.64 23.67 -14.94
C LYS A 591 0.92 23.89 -16.43
N VAL A 592 0.45 25.00 -16.97
CA VAL A 592 0.60 25.35 -18.39
C VAL A 592 1.42 26.62 -18.61
N ASP A 593 2.07 26.71 -19.77
CA ASP A 593 2.97 27.81 -20.14
C ASP A 593 2.27 29.03 -20.77
N LYS A 594 0.96 28.93 -21.07
CA LYS A 594 0.16 29.99 -21.68
C LYS A 594 -1.23 30.07 -21.05
N VAL A 595 -1.80 31.28 -21.06
CA VAL A 595 -3.19 31.50 -20.68
C VAL A 595 -4.12 31.11 -21.84
N LEU A 596 -5.05 30.21 -21.58
CA LEU A 596 -6.05 29.72 -22.53
C LEU A 596 -7.18 30.74 -22.67
N LEU A 597 -7.26 31.45 -23.80
CA LEU A 597 -8.30 32.45 -24.09
C LEU A 597 -9.46 31.85 -24.89
N PRO A 598 -10.70 31.75 -24.38
CA PRO A 598 -11.82 31.17 -25.11
C PRO A 598 -12.12 31.87 -26.45
N GLU A 599 -12.70 31.14 -27.41
CA GLU A 599 -13.07 31.72 -28.73
C GLU A 599 -14.13 32.83 -28.64
N HIS A 600 -15.06 32.72 -27.68
CA HIS A 600 -16.12 33.73 -27.48
C HIS A 600 -15.63 34.99 -26.75
N VAL A 601 -14.43 34.93 -26.13
CA VAL A 601 -13.86 36.11 -25.47
C VAL A 601 -13.41 37.08 -26.55
N ARG A 602 -13.81 38.34 -26.41
CA ARG A 602 -13.47 39.42 -27.35
C ARG A 602 -12.78 40.52 -26.58
N ILE A 603 -11.59 40.92 -27.01
CA ILE A 603 -10.77 41.95 -26.37
C ILE A 603 -10.38 42.97 -27.45
N TYR A 604 -11.07 44.10 -27.49
CA TYR A 604 -10.86 45.12 -28.50
C TYR A 604 -9.85 46.18 -28.06
N GLY A 605 -9.51 47.10 -28.96
CA GLY A 605 -8.60 48.21 -28.69
C GLY A 605 -9.00 49.00 -27.44
N ARG A 606 -10.31 49.29 -27.27
CA ARG A 606 -10.83 49.94 -26.07
C ARG A 606 -10.49 49.20 -24.77
N ASP A 607 -10.58 47.87 -24.76
CA ASP A 607 -10.30 47.06 -23.57
C ASP A 607 -8.81 47.13 -23.21
N LEU A 608 -7.94 47.08 -24.22
CA LEU A 608 -6.50 47.25 -24.05
C LEU A 608 -6.11 48.67 -23.60
N LEU A 609 -6.83 49.70 -24.07
CA LEU A 609 -6.67 51.08 -23.58
C LEU A 609 -7.04 51.21 -22.10
N VAL A 610 -8.08 50.49 -21.65
CA VAL A 610 -8.45 50.38 -20.23
C VAL A 610 -7.33 49.66 -19.45
N GLY A 611 -6.80 48.55 -19.97
CA GLY A 611 -5.67 47.84 -19.38
C GLY A 611 -4.40 48.71 -19.27
N ALA A 612 -4.17 49.57 -20.26
CA ALA A 612 -3.10 50.57 -20.27
C ALA A 612 -3.33 51.72 -19.28
N GLN A 613 -4.54 51.87 -18.72
CA GLN A 613 -4.98 53.00 -17.89
C GLN A 613 -4.84 54.35 -18.61
N ALA A 614 -5.16 54.39 -19.91
CA ALA A 614 -4.98 55.57 -20.76
C ALA A 614 -6.29 56.37 -20.92
N ASN A 615 -6.84 56.89 -19.82
CA ASN A 615 -8.15 57.56 -19.82
C ASN A 615 -8.18 58.81 -20.70
N THR A 616 -7.07 59.54 -20.74
CA THR A 616 -6.92 60.75 -21.55
C THR A 616 -6.91 60.40 -23.04
N MET A 617 -6.17 59.35 -23.42
CA MET A 617 -6.15 58.88 -24.81
C MET A 617 -7.52 58.35 -25.25
N ILE A 618 -8.24 57.65 -24.37
CA ILE A 618 -9.63 57.22 -24.63
C ILE A 618 -10.50 58.46 -24.94
N LYS A 619 -10.42 59.52 -24.13
CA LYS A 619 -11.17 60.77 -24.37
C LYS A 619 -10.76 61.46 -25.68
N VAL A 620 -9.47 61.46 -26.02
CA VAL A 620 -8.96 62.03 -27.28
C VAL A 620 -9.56 61.28 -28.47
N LEU A 621 -9.49 59.94 -28.46
CA LEU A 621 -10.02 59.09 -29.53
C LEU A 621 -11.55 59.17 -29.65
N ASP A 622 -12.24 59.27 -28.52
CA ASP A 622 -13.71 59.42 -28.45
C ASP A 622 -14.16 60.77 -29.02
N ALA A 623 -13.50 61.87 -28.63
CA ALA A 623 -13.82 63.22 -29.08
C ALA A 623 -13.71 63.41 -30.61
N VAL A 624 -12.88 62.61 -31.28
CA VAL A 624 -12.70 62.65 -32.74
C VAL A 624 -13.46 61.54 -33.48
N GLY A 625 -14.25 60.73 -32.75
CA GLY A 625 -15.04 59.63 -33.31
C GLY A 625 -14.22 58.45 -33.83
N LEU A 626 -12.95 58.31 -33.40
CA LEU A 626 -12.09 57.19 -33.80
C LEU A 626 -12.23 55.98 -32.88
N LEU A 627 -12.67 56.15 -31.63
CA LEU A 627 -12.70 55.05 -30.66
C LEU A 627 -13.52 53.84 -31.12
N ASP A 628 -14.74 54.06 -31.63
CA ASP A 628 -15.61 52.99 -32.12
C ASP A 628 -15.11 52.38 -33.44
N ALA A 629 -14.56 53.21 -34.33
CA ALA A 629 -13.99 52.77 -35.59
C ALA A 629 -12.79 51.84 -35.35
N LEU A 630 -11.94 52.16 -34.36
CA LEU A 630 -10.75 51.38 -34.03
C LEU A 630 -11.04 50.03 -33.39
N ASN A 631 -12.24 49.83 -32.82
CA ASN A 631 -12.64 48.51 -32.33
C ASN A 631 -12.99 47.53 -33.46
N GLN A 632 -13.17 48.03 -34.69
CA GLN A 632 -13.52 47.24 -35.87
C GLN A 632 -12.38 47.14 -36.89
N THR A 633 -11.21 47.69 -36.58
CA THR A 633 -10.06 47.69 -37.47
C THR A 633 -8.90 46.90 -36.90
N ASP A 634 -8.03 46.48 -37.80
CA ASP A 634 -6.81 45.75 -37.49
C ASP A 634 -5.64 46.69 -37.14
N TYR A 635 -5.92 47.88 -36.62
CA TYR A 635 -4.93 48.93 -36.47
C TYR A 635 -4.10 48.79 -35.19
N ILE A 636 -2.90 49.38 -35.21
CA ILE A 636 -2.06 49.52 -34.02
C ILE A 636 -2.30 50.91 -33.42
N ILE A 637 -2.69 50.95 -32.15
CA ILE A 637 -2.93 52.18 -31.40
C ILE A 637 -1.74 52.43 -30.49
N LEU A 638 -0.97 53.48 -30.78
CA LEU A 638 0.04 54.00 -29.90
C LEU A 638 -0.63 54.82 -28.81
N THR A 639 -0.50 54.37 -27.57
CA THR A 639 -1.29 54.91 -26.47
C THR A 639 -0.37 55.49 -25.42
N PRO A 640 -0.25 56.82 -25.32
CA PRO A 640 0.48 57.43 -24.24
C PRO A 640 -0.21 57.15 -22.91
N SER A 641 0.57 56.88 -21.87
CA SER A 641 0.04 56.81 -20.50
C SER A 641 -0.56 58.16 -20.09
N ASP A 642 -1.50 58.17 -19.14
CA ASP A 642 -2.06 59.43 -18.62
C ASP A 642 -0.96 60.36 -18.06
N ARG A 643 0.08 59.81 -17.45
CA ARG A 643 1.26 60.57 -16.98
C ARG A 643 2.04 61.25 -18.12
N ALA A 644 2.00 60.71 -19.33
CA ALA A 644 2.64 61.34 -20.49
C ALA A 644 1.91 62.62 -20.90
N PHE A 645 0.59 62.70 -20.67
CA PHE A 645 -0.21 63.89 -20.95
C PHE A 645 0.00 65.01 -19.93
N ASP A 646 0.54 64.74 -18.75
CA ASP A 646 0.87 65.78 -17.74
C ASP A 646 1.85 66.84 -18.25
N GLN A 647 2.63 66.51 -19.29
CA GLN A 647 3.59 67.42 -19.92
C GLN A 647 2.96 68.35 -20.95
N LEU A 648 1.65 68.18 -21.24
CA LEU A 648 0.91 68.93 -22.23
C LEU A 648 -0.24 69.71 -21.59
N ASN A 649 -0.57 70.86 -22.17
CA ASN A 649 -1.79 71.57 -21.81
C ASN A 649 -3.00 70.88 -22.46
N VAL A 650 -3.55 69.88 -21.76
CA VAL A 650 -4.67 69.08 -22.23
C VAL A 650 -5.90 69.97 -22.53
N GLU A 651 -6.15 71.01 -21.74
CA GLU A 651 -7.30 71.91 -21.98
C GLU A 651 -7.18 72.67 -23.31
N GLU A 652 -5.99 73.17 -23.63
CA GLU A 652 -5.72 73.81 -24.93
C GLU A 652 -5.87 72.82 -26.09
N LEU A 653 -5.42 71.57 -25.90
CA LEU A 653 -5.55 70.53 -26.91
C LEU A 653 -7.02 70.22 -27.22
N PHE A 654 -7.88 70.09 -26.20
CA PHE A 654 -9.31 69.82 -26.40
C PHE A 654 -10.09 71.03 -26.95
N ASN A 655 -9.57 72.25 -26.79
CA ASN A 655 -10.15 73.47 -27.35
C ASN A 655 -9.77 73.71 -28.83
N ASP A 656 -8.82 72.94 -29.39
CA ASP A 656 -8.43 73.00 -30.80
C ASP A 656 -8.77 71.67 -31.51
N PRO A 657 -9.97 71.56 -32.14
CA PRO A 657 -10.40 70.33 -32.81
C PRO A 657 -9.43 69.86 -33.89
N TYR A 658 -8.75 70.78 -34.57
CA TYR A 658 -7.80 70.44 -35.63
C TYR A 658 -6.54 69.79 -35.05
N SER A 659 -5.97 70.38 -33.99
CA SER A 659 -4.80 69.79 -33.31
C SER A 659 -5.15 68.46 -32.65
N LEU A 660 -6.33 68.35 -32.04
CA LEU A 660 -6.84 67.12 -31.42
C LEU A 660 -6.98 65.98 -32.44
N GLU A 661 -7.63 66.24 -33.58
CA GLU A 661 -7.79 65.26 -34.66
C GLU A 661 -6.44 64.79 -35.20
N ARG A 662 -5.50 65.71 -35.40
CA ARG A 662 -4.16 65.36 -35.90
C ARG A 662 -3.37 64.52 -34.90
N LEU A 663 -3.45 64.84 -33.61
CA LEU A 663 -2.80 64.07 -32.56
C LEU A 663 -3.37 62.66 -32.49
N ALA A 664 -4.70 62.52 -32.51
CA ALA A 664 -5.37 61.22 -32.49
C ALA A 664 -4.95 60.35 -33.69
N LYS A 665 -4.96 60.92 -34.91
CA LYS A 665 -4.60 60.23 -36.15
C LYS A 665 -3.11 59.84 -36.23
N LEU A 666 -2.20 60.63 -35.66
CA LEU A 666 -0.77 60.28 -35.60
C LEU A 666 -0.52 59.02 -34.76
N HIS A 667 -1.33 58.78 -33.74
CA HIS A 667 -1.18 57.67 -32.82
C HIS A 667 -1.82 56.36 -33.33
N VAL A 668 -2.29 56.32 -34.57
CA VAL A 668 -2.89 55.13 -35.15
C VAL A 668 -2.15 54.74 -36.42
N ILE A 669 -1.65 53.51 -36.44
CA ILE A 669 -0.93 52.91 -37.56
C ILE A 669 -1.86 51.90 -38.25
N PRO A 670 -2.18 52.07 -39.55
CA PRO A 670 -3.04 51.16 -40.29
C PRO A 670 -2.26 49.93 -40.76
N THR A 671 -1.77 49.12 -39.84
CA THR A 671 -0.96 47.92 -40.12
C THR A 671 -1.32 46.81 -39.14
N GLN A 672 -1.19 45.56 -39.57
CA GLN A 672 -1.49 44.42 -38.72
C GLN A 672 -0.37 44.14 -37.71
N TRP A 673 -0.70 43.48 -36.60
CA TRP A 673 0.22 43.11 -35.52
C TRP A 673 1.40 42.31 -36.04
N GLN A 674 1.16 41.30 -36.88
CA GLN A 674 2.22 40.47 -37.45
C GLN A 674 3.14 41.29 -38.36
N ASP A 675 2.55 42.16 -39.19
CA ASP A 675 3.29 43.00 -40.14
C ASP A 675 4.14 44.07 -39.43
N LEU A 676 3.72 44.52 -38.24
CA LEU A 676 4.46 45.48 -37.42
C LEU A 676 5.84 44.94 -37.02
N TRP A 677 5.93 43.64 -36.73
CA TRP A 677 7.15 43.01 -36.19
C TRP A 677 7.93 42.18 -37.21
N GLN A 678 7.45 42.04 -38.45
CA GLN A 678 8.08 41.19 -39.48
C GLN A 678 9.34 41.77 -40.11
N LYS A 679 9.54 43.09 -40.08
CA LYS A 679 10.70 43.74 -40.69
C LYS A 679 11.89 43.67 -39.72
N LYS A 680 13.03 43.18 -40.20
CA LYS A 680 14.24 42.87 -39.41
C LYS A 680 15.32 43.96 -39.47
N HIS A 681 14.97 45.18 -39.86
CA HIS A 681 15.94 46.26 -40.01
C HIS A 681 15.91 47.19 -38.79
N HIS A 682 17.06 47.72 -38.39
CA HIS A 682 17.21 48.57 -37.19
C HIS A 682 16.42 49.90 -37.23
N HIS A 683 15.68 50.19 -38.31
CA HIS A 683 14.89 51.40 -38.54
C HIS A 683 13.67 51.06 -39.41
N ASP A 684 12.55 50.73 -38.79
CA ASP A 684 11.31 50.45 -39.52
C ASP A 684 10.40 51.67 -39.53
N GLU A 685 10.02 52.10 -40.74
CA GLU A 685 9.11 53.23 -40.94
C GLU A 685 7.68 52.73 -41.14
N HIS A 686 6.74 53.31 -40.39
CA HIS A 686 5.32 53.00 -40.45
C HIS A 686 4.50 54.28 -40.68
N ASN A 687 3.64 54.27 -41.70
CA ASN A 687 2.72 55.37 -41.96
C ASN A 687 1.63 55.42 -40.88
N THR A 688 1.06 56.59 -40.65
CA THR A 688 -0.07 56.78 -39.72
C THR A 688 -1.32 57.15 -40.52
N ILE A 689 -2.51 57.05 -39.91
CA ILE A 689 -3.76 57.47 -40.57
C ILE A 689 -3.86 59.01 -40.71
N LEU A 690 -2.88 59.77 -40.21
CA LEU A 690 -2.81 61.21 -40.38
C LEU A 690 -2.45 61.61 -41.82
N SER A 691 -1.37 61.04 -42.35
CA SER A 691 -0.86 61.28 -43.70
C SER A 691 0.29 60.30 -44.02
N ASP A 692 0.50 60.00 -45.31
CA ASP A 692 1.64 59.20 -45.78
C ASP A 692 3.00 59.84 -45.47
N ASP A 693 3.03 61.16 -45.27
CA ASP A 693 4.26 61.87 -44.91
C ASP A 693 4.50 61.95 -43.39
N ASP A 694 3.51 61.60 -42.57
CA ASP A 694 3.60 61.65 -41.11
C ASP A 694 3.92 60.23 -40.59
N THR A 695 5.16 59.80 -40.85
CA THR A 695 5.62 58.45 -40.55
C THR A 695 6.32 58.34 -39.19
N LEU A 696 6.23 57.17 -38.60
CA LEU A 696 6.84 56.81 -37.33
C LEU A 696 8.01 55.87 -37.57
N ILE A 697 9.12 56.12 -36.88
CA ILE A 697 10.34 55.32 -36.93
C ILE A 697 10.40 54.50 -35.66
N PHE A 698 10.41 53.18 -35.81
CA PHE A 698 10.64 52.22 -34.73
C PHE A 698 12.14 51.92 -34.67
N GLN A 699 12.71 52.09 -33.49
CA GLN A 699 14.12 51.86 -33.19
C GLN A 699 14.23 50.89 -32.04
N HIS A 700 15.13 49.93 -32.16
CA HIS A 700 15.43 48.94 -31.13
C HIS A 700 16.84 49.20 -30.60
N ASP A 701 16.99 49.24 -29.28
CA ASP A 701 18.28 49.51 -28.63
C ASP A 701 19.03 48.23 -28.22
N SER A 702 20.23 48.39 -27.66
CA SER A 702 21.06 47.25 -27.21
C SER A 702 20.53 46.54 -25.96
N ASN A 703 19.56 47.11 -25.25
CA ASN A 703 18.96 46.59 -24.03
C ASN A 703 17.62 45.90 -24.30
N ASP A 704 17.33 45.61 -25.58
CA ASP A 704 16.08 44.99 -26.03
C ASP A 704 14.84 45.90 -25.89
N GLU A 705 15.03 47.23 -25.84
CA GLU A 705 13.94 48.19 -25.68
C GLU A 705 13.56 48.85 -27.02
N TRP A 706 12.24 49.02 -27.23
CA TRP A 706 11.70 49.66 -28.42
C TRP A 706 11.34 51.13 -28.16
N PHE A 707 11.76 51.99 -29.10
CA PHE A 707 11.51 53.42 -29.12
C PHE A 707 10.84 53.85 -30.41
N ILE A 708 9.91 54.80 -30.32
CA ILE A 708 9.13 55.33 -31.43
C ILE A 708 9.40 56.84 -31.56
N ARG A 709 9.65 57.29 -32.79
CA ARG A 709 9.87 58.71 -33.11
C ARG A 709 9.08 59.14 -34.34
N VAL A 710 8.65 60.41 -34.37
CA VAL A 710 8.07 61.00 -35.58
C VAL A 710 9.20 61.39 -36.54
N LYS A 711 9.14 60.89 -37.79
CA LYS A 711 10.13 61.20 -38.83
C LYS A 711 10.19 62.70 -39.08
N GLY A 712 11.41 63.27 -39.07
CA GLY A 712 11.63 64.70 -39.24
C GLY A 712 11.69 65.51 -37.93
N GLN A 713 11.60 64.87 -36.76
CA GLN A 713 11.83 65.48 -35.45
C GLN A 713 12.98 64.81 -34.66
N PRO A 714 14.25 64.94 -35.10
CA PRO A 714 15.37 64.25 -34.43
C PRO A 714 15.64 64.72 -33.00
N GLU A 715 15.28 65.97 -32.68
CA GLU A 715 15.45 66.57 -31.34
C GLU A 715 14.31 66.22 -30.37
N ALA A 716 13.19 65.65 -30.87
CA ALA A 716 12.10 65.24 -30.00
C ALA A 716 12.50 64.02 -29.15
N LYS A 717 12.00 64.00 -27.91
CA LYS A 717 12.18 62.87 -27.01
C LYS A 717 11.54 61.62 -27.64
N PRO A 718 12.27 60.51 -27.83
CA PRO A 718 11.67 59.27 -28.30
C PRO A 718 10.67 58.73 -27.28
N ALA A 719 9.58 58.13 -27.77
CA ALA A 719 8.60 57.47 -26.92
C ALA A 719 8.99 55.99 -26.73
N LYS A 720 9.20 55.57 -25.49
CA LYS A 720 9.53 54.18 -25.17
C LYS A 720 8.26 53.34 -25.09
N ILE A 721 8.27 52.14 -25.67
CA ILE A 721 7.19 51.16 -25.49
C ILE A 721 7.32 50.55 -24.10
N GLN A 722 6.28 50.68 -23.29
CA GLN A 722 6.23 50.18 -21.91
C GLN A 722 5.51 48.83 -21.78
N ALA A 723 4.48 48.62 -22.61
CA ALA A 723 3.69 47.39 -22.61
C ALA A 723 2.97 47.23 -23.95
N THR A 724 2.60 46.01 -24.26
CA THR A 724 1.97 45.63 -25.52
C THR A 724 0.70 44.83 -25.25
N GLY A 725 -0.29 44.93 -26.13
CA GLY A 725 -1.51 44.12 -26.08
C GLY A 725 -2.01 43.85 -27.48
N ARG A 726 -2.31 42.58 -27.78
CA ARG A 726 -2.91 42.17 -29.05
C ARG A 726 -4.42 42.04 -28.87
N MET A 727 -5.23 42.44 -29.85
CA MET A 727 -6.70 42.43 -29.72
C MET A 727 -7.30 41.04 -29.94
N TRP A 728 -8.00 40.50 -28.93
CA TRP A 728 -8.79 39.25 -28.78
C TRP A 728 -10.00 38.96 -29.72
N ASP A 729 -10.05 38.05 -30.71
CA ASP A 729 -11.30 37.67 -31.41
C ASP A 729 -11.34 36.26 -32.07
N GLU A 730 -12.54 35.85 -32.52
CA GLU A 730 -12.85 34.51 -33.07
C GLU A 730 -12.33 34.26 -34.52
N HIS A 731 -11.91 35.31 -35.24
CA HIS A 731 -11.49 35.21 -36.65
C HIS A 731 -9.97 35.34 -36.84
N GLY A 732 -9.21 35.44 -35.74
CA GLY A 732 -7.78 35.60 -35.79
C GLY A 732 -7.36 37.06 -35.96
N MET A 733 -6.40 37.44 -35.14
CA MET A 733 -6.29 38.78 -34.60
C MET A 733 -5.23 39.61 -35.30
N LYS A 734 -5.60 40.80 -35.76
CA LYS A 734 -4.73 41.60 -36.62
C LYS A 734 -4.35 42.97 -36.08
N GLY A 735 -4.96 43.55 -35.05
CA GLY A 735 -4.50 44.83 -34.47
C GLY A 735 -4.03 44.74 -33.01
N GLY A 736 -3.77 45.89 -32.38
CA GLY A 736 -3.26 45.93 -31.01
C GLY A 736 -2.98 47.33 -30.47
N VAL A 737 -2.54 47.37 -29.22
CA VAL A 737 -2.21 48.59 -28.49
C VAL A 737 -0.77 48.53 -27.99
N LEU A 738 -0.02 49.61 -28.21
CA LEU A 738 1.31 49.81 -27.65
C LEU A 738 1.26 50.96 -26.66
N LEU A 739 1.49 50.67 -25.38
CA LEU A 739 1.58 51.70 -24.34
C LEU A 739 2.94 52.40 -24.45
N ILE A 740 2.93 53.73 -24.55
CA ILE A 740 4.13 54.55 -24.66
C ILE A 740 4.26 55.58 -23.54
N ASP A 741 5.50 55.94 -23.21
CA ASP A 741 5.80 56.85 -22.08
C ASP A 741 5.72 58.34 -22.42
N THR A 742 5.56 58.69 -23.70
CA THR A 742 5.65 60.06 -24.22
C THR A 742 4.57 60.27 -25.30
N VAL A 743 3.90 61.42 -25.29
CA VAL A 743 2.90 61.77 -26.32
C VAL A 743 3.61 62.19 -27.60
N LEU A 744 3.27 61.57 -28.73
CA LEU A 744 3.82 61.93 -30.04
C LEU A 744 3.11 63.16 -30.60
N ILE A 745 3.87 64.17 -31.03
CA ILE A 745 3.30 65.46 -31.47
C ILE A 745 3.41 65.58 -33.00
N PRO A 746 2.31 65.85 -33.74
CA PRO A 746 2.35 65.98 -35.19
C PRO A 746 3.15 67.22 -35.62
N ILE A 747 3.83 67.13 -36.76
CA ILE A 747 4.59 68.26 -37.31
C ILE A 747 3.61 69.35 -37.77
N ARG A 748 3.78 70.57 -37.24
CA ARG A 748 3.05 71.75 -37.71
C ARG A 748 3.51 72.12 -39.12
N ARG A 749 2.75 71.70 -40.14
CA ARG A 749 2.92 72.12 -41.54
C ARG A 749 2.08 73.37 -41.80
N GLY A 750 2.63 74.35 -42.51
CA GLY A 750 1.91 75.56 -42.91
C GLY A 750 1.03 75.33 -44.16
N PHE A 751 0.53 76.42 -44.75
CA PHE A 751 -0.14 76.42 -46.06
C PHE A 751 0.73 75.74 -47.14
N PHE A 752 0.09 74.96 -48.02
CA PHE A 752 0.71 74.18 -49.11
C PHE A 752 1.62 73.00 -48.71
N GLY A 753 1.50 72.49 -47.48
CA GLY A 753 2.26 71.29 -47.05
C GLY A 753 3.73 71.53 -46.75
N LEU A 754 4.18 72.80 -46.78
CA LEU A 754 5.56 73.20 -46.49
C LEU A 754 5.74 73.52 -44.98
N PRO A 755 6.95 73.39 -44.41
CA PRO A 755 7.23 73.86 -43.05
C PRO A 755 6.82 75.32 -42.86
N TRP A 756 6.37 75.70 -41.67
CA TRP A 756 5.75 77.02 -41.40
C TRP A 756 6.58 78.20 -41.92
N PHE A 757 7.91 78.15 -41.76
CA PHE A 757 8.82 79.16 -42.32
C PHE A 757 8.72 79.27 -43.85
N TRP A 758 8.77 78.15 -44.55
CA TRP A 758 8.68 78.08 -46.01
C TRP A 758 7.28 78.44 -46.53
N SER A 759 6.24 78.14 -45.76
CA SER A 759 4.88 78.56 -46.09
C SER A 759 4.76 80.09 -46.08
N ASN A 760 5.31 80.77 -45.07
CA ASN A 760 5.36 82.24 -45.04
C ASN A 760 6.20 82.81 -46.20
N VAL A 761 7.30 82.15 -46.56
CA VAL A 761 8.12 82.53 -47.72
C VAL A 761 7.34 82.39 -49.03
N VAL A 762 6.61 81.29 -49.23
CA VAL A 762 5.81 81.05 -50.45
C VAL A 762 4.63 82.02 -50.53
N VAL A 763 3.93 82.27 -49.44
CA VAL A 763 2.86 83.31 -49.39
C VAL A 763 3.46 84.69 -49.67
N GLY A 764 4.63 85.00 -49.11
CA GLY A 764 5.36 86.23 -49.38
C GLY A 764 5.73 86.39 -50.85
N ILE A 765 6.35 85.37 -51.45
CA ILE A 765 6.74 85.34 -52.87
C ILE A 765 5.51 85.42 -53.78
N SER A 766 4.45 84.68 -53.46
CA SER A 766 3.18 84.72 -54.21
C SER A 766 2.55 86.13 -54.17
N SER A 767 2.55 86.79 -53.00
CA SER A 767 2.10 88.18 -52.89
C SER A 767 2.97 89.13 -53.71
N MET A 768 4.29 88.90 -53.74
CA MET A 768 5.25 89.73 -54.48
C MET A 768 5.09 89.56 -55.98
N ILE A 769 4.90 88.33 -56.47
CA ILE A 769 4.61 88.02 -57.87
C ILE A 769 3.27 88.65 -58.29
N THR A 770 2.25 88.56 -57.44
CA THR A 770 0.94 89.16 -57.70
C THR A 770 1.05 90.69 -57.78
N ALA A 771 1.82 91.32 -56.89
CA ALA A 771 2.11 92.76 -56.94
C ALA A 771 2.91 93.17 -58.19
N VAL A 772 3.87 92.35 -58.64
CA VAL A 772 4.62 92.59 -59.88
C VAL A 772 3.72 92.45 -61.11
N ILE A 773 2.86 91.43 -61.17
CA ILE A 773 1.90 91.25 -62.28
C ILE A 773 0.92 92.43 -62.34
N LEU A 774 0.38 92.86 -61.19
CA LEU A 774 -0.49 94.04 -61.11
C LEU A 774 0.27 95.33 -61.47
N GLY A 775 1.53 95.45 -61.07
CA GLY A 775 2.40 96.59 -61.39
C GLY A 775 2.78 96.66 -62.88
N VAL A 776 3.14 95.54 -63.50
CA VAL A 776 3.46 95.43 -64.94
C VAL A 776 2.19 95.60 -65.78
N GLY A 777 1.08 94.98 -65.37
CA GLY A 777 -0.22 95.19 -65.99
C GLY A 777 -0.69 96.65 -65.89
N GLY A 778 -0.51 97.28 -64.73
CA GLY A 778 -0.76 98.70 -64.52
C GLY A 778 0.16 99.61 -65.35
N PHE A 779 1.45 99.27 -65.46
CA PHE A 779 2.42 100.01 -66.28
C PHE A 779 2.12 99.90 -67.77
N PHE A 780 1.81 98.71 -68.28
CA PHE A 780 1.40 98.52 -69.67
C PHE A 780 0.04 99.17 -69.95
N GLY A 781 -0.92 99.08 -69.02
CA GLY A 781 -2.20 99.79 -69.08
C GLY A 781 -2.01 101.32 -69.14
N TYR A 782 -1.15 101.87 -68.30
CA TYR A 782 -0.77 103.29 -68.31
C TYR A 782 -0.04 103.70 -69.59
N LYS A 783 0.85 102.84 -70.11
CA LYS A 783 1.59 103.09 -71.35
C LYS A 783 0.66 103.03 -72.58
N LEU A 784 -0.33 102.14 -72.58
CA LEU A 784 -1.37 102.07 -73.60
C LEU A 784 -2.29 103.30 -73.52
N TYR A 785 -2.74 103.66 -72.32
CA TYR A 785 -3.54 104.87 -72.07
C TYR A 785 -2.82 106.16 -72.49
N SER A 786 -1.53 106.31 -72.16
CA SER A 786 -0.74 107.49 -72.55
C SER A 786 -0.44 107.53 -74.05
N ARG A 787 -0.21 106.40 -74.71
CA ARG A 787 -0.05 106.32 -76.18
C ARG A 787 -1.33 106.72 -76.93
N ILE A 788 -2.50 106.31 -76.44
CA ILE A 788 -3.80 106.72 -77.00
C ILE A 788 -4.00 108.24 -76.84
N ARG A 789 -3.59 108.83 -75.72
CA ARG A 789 -3.70 110.29 -75.48
C ARG A 789 -2.74 111.15 -76.30
N MET A 790 -1.59 110.59 -76.72
CA MET A 790 -0.55 111.30 -77.49
C MET A 790 -0.66 111.12 -79.02
N GLY A 791 -1.71 110.46 -79.53
CA GLY A 791 -2.02 110.45 -80.97
C GLY A 791 -1.16 109.53 -81.85
N TYR A 792 -0.49 108.52 -81.28
CA TYR A 792 0.24 107.52 -82.09
C TYR A 792 -0.71 106.42 -82.60
N GLN A 793 -0.87 106.30 -83.92
CA GLN A 793 -1.48 105.11 -84.55
C GLN A 793 -0.41 104.01 -84.70
N PRO A 794 -0.75 102.73 -84.44
CA PRO A 794 0.15 101.61 -84.66
C PRO A 794 0.35 101.37 -86.16
N ILE A 795 1.59 101.11 -86.57
CA ILE A 795 1.96 100.66 -87.93
C ILE A 795 1.68 99.15 -87.99
N GLU A 796 1.04 98.68 -89.07
CA GLU A 796 0.83 97.25 -89.38
C GLU A 796 2.12 96.43 -89.39
#